data_AF-A0A965RTH6-F1
#
_entry.id   AF-A0A965RTH6-F1
#
_cell.length_a   1.000
_cell.length_b   1.000
_cell.length_c   1.000
_cell.angle_alpha   90.00
_cell.angle_beta   90.00
_cell.angle_gamma   90.00
#
_symmetry.space_group_name_H-M   'P 1'
#
loop_
_entity.id
_entity.type
_entity.pdbx_description
1 polymer ?
#
loop_
_entity_poly.entity_id
_entity_poly.type
_entity_poly.pdbx_seq_one_letter_code
_entity_poly.pdbx_strand_id
1 'polypeptide(L)'
;MRILSYPALLISSAIISVVLFSFCVNQSRIEENFPAPKNAPKTWYSKDLIELNKLPDYQQEMQIEKEIVVLKNKENLLPFGNLDKKIIHFAIGGNSESFEKTAKLFADFDTSIRIQNNFSVKDNLIEIEQADYVILSIHADAEVGKETKINPEYAKMIEDFPHSKPLIICVFGQGDFLPTLSHAHIHNLVYAPENHEIAQNAVAQLIFGAIPATGALKQTFGHFKEGQGIQFTTNGRLKFTQPEEVGISADALKKIDEIALNGIAEKAYPGCQIVVAVEDKIIYRKSFGTTTYVENAEKVQNEHLYDIASVTKIAASTLMAMHLHSKLQFDLNKTLGHYLPDLTSNTPYADITIKEMMAHQAGFTPWIAFYKNAVGKDNNLRPSVYSTIKKEGFNLQVAEGIYVKDSYVDSMFQQIVKTPLGPKKYEYSDLCFYFVQKIVEKQIKEKQNTYLCNNIYHPMGLRRATYLPLDCFQKDWITPTADEKGFRNQLLQGFVHDQGAAMLGGVGGHAGLFCNATDLASIMQLFLRKGDYAGMKFFDEKTIDEFTKQQFPGNKRGAGFDRPSAAGGGTCDKLASQQSFGHSGFTGTLAWADPKDNVIFVFLSNRVHPDPDNWKLRDMSIRTNIQHVIYEAINARKN
;
A
#
# COMPACT_ATOMS: atom_id res chain seq x y z
N MET A 1 -17.69 -44.99 -43.73
CA MET A 1 -17.07 -44.55 -45.00
C MET A 1 -17.58 -43.15 -45.30
N ARG A 2 -16.66 -42.17 -45.33
CA ARG A 2 -16.75 -40.78 -45.83
C ARG A 2 -17.72 -39.80 -45.13
N ILE A 3 -17.18 -38.90 -44.31
CA ILE A 3 -16.67 -37.54 -44.62
C ILE A 3 -17.82 -36.54 -44.76
N LEU A 4 -17.97 -35.67 -43.76
CA LEU A 4 -18.43 -34.30 -43.95
C LEU A 4 -17.56 -33.37 -43.10
N SER A 5 -17.00 -32.40 -43.81
CA SER A 5 -15.96 -31.43 -43.48
C SER A 5 -16.50 -30.24 -42.69
N TYR A 6 -15.80 -29.84 -41.63
CA TYR A 6 -15.96 -28.54 -40.97
C TYR A 6 -15.00 -27.52 -41.59
N PRO A 7 -15.46 -26.30 -41.95
CA PRO A 7 -14.59 -25.26 -42.45
C PRO A 7 -13.90 -24.56 -41.27
N ALA A 8 -12.59 -24.34 -41.43
CA ALA A 8 -11.82 -23.42 -40.61
C ALA A 8 -12.30 -21.98 -40.86
N LEU A 9 -12.81 -21.32 -39.82
CA LEU A 9 -12.96 -19.87 -39.82
C LEU A 9 -11.81 -19.25 -39.03
N LEU A 10 -10.87 -18.68 -39.80
CA LEU A 10 -9.98 -17.62 -39.36
C LEU A 10 -10.85 -16.43 -38.91
N ILE A 11 -10.95 -16.21 -37.60
CA ILE A 11 -11.47 -14.96 -37.05
C ILE A 11 -10.31 -14.18 -36.45
N SER A 12 -10.20 -12.96 -36.94
CA SER A 12 -9.18 -11.96 -36.68
C SER A 12 -9.06 -11.59 -35.20
N SER A 13 -7.80 -11.34 -34.82
CA SER A 13 -7.29 -10.89 -33.53
C SER A 13 -7.69 -9.44 -33.18
N ALA A 14 -8.99 -9.14 -33.09
CA ALA A 14 -9.47 -7.78 -32.80
C ALA A 14 -10.65 -7.68 -31.81
N ILE A 15 -11.07 -8.78 -31.16
CA ILE A 15 -12.22 -8.77 -30.21
C ILE A 15 -11.82 -9.24 -28.79
N ILE A 16 -10.55 -9.56 -28.55
CA ILE A 16 -10.01 -9.85 -27.21
C ILE A 16 -9.31 -8.60 -26.66
N SER A 17 -10.07 -7.53 -26.42
CA SER A 17 -9.55 -6.35 -25.70
C SER A 17 -10.62 -5.52 -24.96
N VAL A 18 -11.87 -6.01 -24.85
CA VAL A 18 -12.96 -5.24 -24.20
C VAL A 18 -13.63 -6.00 -23.04
N VAL A 19 -13.19 -7.22 -22.70
CA VAL A 19 -13.83 -8.02 -21.62
C VAL A 19 -12.94 -8.22 -20.37
N LEU A 20 -11.75 -7.60 -20.31
CA LEU A 20 -10.85 -7.68 -19.15
C LEU A 20 -10.86 -6.45 -18.23
N PHE A 21 -11.76 -5.46 -18.45
CA PHE A 21 -11.78 -4.19 -17.71
C PHE A 21 -13.12 -3.86 -17.03
N SER A 22 -13.82 -4.86 -16.48
CA SER A 22 -15.02 -4.61 -15.65
C SER A 22 -15.16 -5.49 -14.41
N PHE A 23 -14.08 -6.05 -13.88
CA PHE A 23 -14.05 -6.68 -12.54
C PHE A 23 -13.33 -5.81 -11.51
N CYS A 24 -13.65 -4.51 -11.50
CA CYS A 24 -13.24 -3.56 -10.47
C CYS A 24 -14.40 -2.65 -10.05
N VAL A 25 -15.64 -3.15 -10.02
CA VAL A 25 -16.74 -2.48 -9.30
C VAL A 25 -17.72 -3.54 -8.81
N ASN A 26 -17.46 -4.09 -7.63
CA ASN A 26 -18.51 -4.44 -6.70
C ASN A 26 -17.87 -4.55 -5.31
N GLN A 27 -17.64 -3.41 -4.67
CA GLN A 27 -17.85 -3.38 -3.23
C GLN A 27 -19.37 -3.49 -3.04
N SER A 28 -19.90 -4.72 -3.16
CA SER A 28 -21.25 -5.00 -2.73
C SER A 28 -21.32 -4.60 -1.27
N ARG A 29 -22.21 -3.64 -0.97
CA ARG A 29 -22.70 -3.44 0.39
C ARG A 29 -23.11 -4.82 0.89
N ILE A 30 -22.47 -5.27 1.97
CA ILE A 30 -22.87 -6.46 2.71
C ILE A 30 -24.37 -6.30 2.99
N GLU A 31 -25.19 -7.24 2.53
CA GLU A 31 -26.60 -7.27 2.89
C GLU A 31 -26.71 -7.45 4.41
N GLU A 32 -27.00 -6.36 5.12
CA GLU A 32 -27.31 -6.37 6.55
C GLU A 32 -28.74 -6.91 6.75
N ASN A 33 -28.89 -8.23 6.78
CA ASN A 33 -30.05 -8.90 7.38
C ASN A 33 -29.60 -10.11 8.19
N PHE A 34 -28.69 -9.87 9.15
CA PHE A 34 -28.20 -10.89 10.08
C PHE A 34 -28.52 -10.47 11.53
N PRO A 35 -28.86 -11.41 12.42
CA PRO A 35 -28.94 -11.10 13.84
C PRO A 35 -27.60 -10.56 14.35
N ALA A 36 -27.65 -9.61 15.29
CA ALA A 36 -26.46 -8.99 15.85
C ALA A 36 -25.44 -10.05 16.30
N PRO A 37 -24.13 -9.87 16.02
CA PRO A 37 -23.11 -10.79 16.47
C PRO A 37 -23.22 -11.02 17.98
N LYS A 38 -23.16 -12.27 18.44
CA LYS A 38 -22.77 -12.53 19.83
C LYS A 38 -21.39 -11.87 20.01
N ASN A 39 -21.18 -11.10 21.07
CA ASN A 39 -19.89 -10.44 21.29
C ASN A 39 -18.80 -11.48 21.55
N ALA A 40 -17.63 -11.30 20.93
CA ALA A 40 -16.45 -12.04 21.35
C ALA A 40 -16.12 -11.68 22.80
N PRO A 41 -15.53 -12.61 23.57
CA PRO A 41 -14.93 -12.28 24.85
C PRO A 41 -13.86 -11.21 24.67
N LYS A 42 -13.80 -10.26 25.59
CA LYS A 42 -12.72 -9.26 25.64
C LYS A 42 -11.49 -9.74 26.41
N THR A 43 -11.64 -10.84 27.14
CA THR A 43 -10.65 -11.41 28.05
C THR A 43 -10.56 -12.91 27.85
N TRP A 44 -9.48 -13.53 28.31
CA TRP A 44 -9.29 -14.98 28.25
C TRP A 44 -10.26 -15.74 29.14
N TYR A 45 -10.68 -16.93 28.68
CA TYR A 45 -11.58 -17.79 29.43
C TYR A 45 -10.98 -19.13 29.88
N SER A 46 -9.94 -19.66 29.22
CA SER A 46 -9.31 -20.88 29.74
C SER A 46 -8.63 -20.62 31.09
N LYS A 47 -8.72 -21.61 31.98
CA LYS A 47 -8.02 -21.60 33.27
C LYS A 47 -6.52 -21.37 33.10
N ASP A 48 -5.96 -21.83 31.98
CA ASP A 48 -4.54 -21.73 31.67
C ASP A 48 -4.11 -20.30 31.32
N LEU A 49 -5.03 -19.43 30.87
CA LEU A 49 -4.74 -18.08 30.39
C LEU A 49 -5.41 -16.97 31.22
N ILE A 50 -6.23 -17.30 32.23
CA ILE A 50 -6.88 -16.29 33.11
C ILE A 50 -5.87 -15.37 33.80
N GLU A 51 -4.72 -15.88 34.21
CA GLU A 51 -3.69 -15.07 34.89
C GLU A 51 -3.12 -13.98 34.00
N LEU A 52 -3.11 -14.21 32.69
CA LEU A 52 -2.64 -13.22 31.75
C LEU A 52 -3.56 -11.98 31.79
N ASN A 53 -4.86 -12.09 32.15
CA ASN A 53 -5.84 -10.96 32.14
C ASN A 53 -5.42 -9.82 33.08
N LYS A 54 -4.43 -10.07 33.93
CA LYS A 54 -3.83 -9.11 34.86
C LYS A 54 -2.69 -8.30 34.24
N LEU A 55 -2.22 -8.70 33.05
CA LEU A 55 -1.10 -8.05 32.34
C LEU A 55 -1.61 -6.92 31.43
N PRO A 56 -0.76 -5.94 31.08
CA PRO A 56 -1.07 -4.95 30.05
C PRO A 56 -1.29 -5.58 28.67
N ASP A 57 -2.18 -5.01 27.86
CA ASP A 57 -2.63 -5.53 26.55
C ASP A 57 -1.49 -5.97 25.62
N TYR A 58 -0.39 -5.23 25.51
CA TYR A 58 0.74 -5.62 24.67
C TYR A 58 1.42 -6.93 25.13
N GLN A 59 1.50 -7.15 26.45
CA GLN A 59 2.02 -8.41 26.99
C GLN A 59 1.02 -9.54 26.75
N GLN A 60 -0.28 -9.22 26.78
CA GLN A 60 -1.33 -10.17 26.43
C GLN A 60 -1.19 -10.66 24.99
N GLU A 61 -1.03 -9.73 24.04
CA GLU A 61 -0.77 -10.01 22.63
C GLU A 61 0.45 -10.92 22.46
N MET A 62 1.61 -10.53 23.01
CA MET A 62 2.87 -11.28 22.88
C MET A 62 2.79 -12.72 23.44
N GLN A 63 1.99 -12.95 24.49
CA GLN A 63 1.82 -14.32 25.01
C GLN A 63 0.88 -15.13 24.12
N ILE A 64 -0.20 -14.54 23.63
CA ILE A 64 -1.15 -15.25 22.75
C ILE A 64 -0.52 -15.62 21.41
N GLU A 65 0.37 -14.80 20.87
CA GLU A 65 1.14 -15.15 19.67
C GLU A 65 1.92 -16.47 19.82
N LYS A 66 2.40 -16.79 21.03
CA LYS A 66 3.11 -18.04 21.34
C LYS A 66 2.17 -19.24 21.51
N GLU A 67 0.89 -18.99 21.75
CA GLU A 67 -0.14 -20.01 21.91
C GLU A 67 -0.77 -20.44 20.59
N ILE A 68 -0.59 -19.65 19.52
CA ILE A 68 -1.11 -19.99 18.19
C ILE A 68 -0.21 -21.05 17.53
N VAL A 69 -0.85 -22.12 17.07
CA VAL A 69 -0.16 -23.28 16.50
C VAL A 69 -0.55 -23.48 15.05
N VAL A 70 0.44 -23.55 14.16
CA VAL A 70 0.23 -24.00 12.78
C VAL A 70 0.39 -25.51 12.74
N LEU A 71 -0.71 -26.24 12.57
CA LEU A 71 -0.72 -27.71 12.60
C LEU A 71 -0.44 -28.34 11.23
N LYS A 72 -0.81 -27.64 10.16
CA LYS A 72 -0.56 -28.04 8.77
C LYS A 72 -0.24 -26.83 7.91
N ASN A 73 0.72 -26.98 7.00
CA ASN A 73 1.14 -25.94 6.06
C ASN A 73 1.62 -26.59 4.76
N LYS A 74 0.69 -27.05 3.92
CA LYS A 74 1.01 -27.74 2.68
C LYS A 74 1.67 -26.75 1.71
N GLU A 75 2.73 -27.20 1.04
CA GLU A 75 3.48 -26.41 0.04
C GLU A 75 4.08 -25.10 0.60
N ASN A 76 4.19 -24.97 1.93
CA ASN A 76 4.61 -23.75 2.61
C ASN A 76 3.78 -22.52 2.20
N LEU A 77 2.47 -22.70 2.04
CA LEU A 77 1.54 -21.61 1.68
C LEU A 77 1.52 -20.48 2.72
N LEU A 78 1.58 -20.84 4.01
CA LEU A 78 1.64 -19.90 5.12
C LEU A 78 3.10 -19.59 5.51
N PRO A 79 3.41 -18.32 5.82
CA PRO A 79 2.53 -17.16 5.68
C PRO A 79 2.35 -16.78 4.20
N PHE A 80 1.21 -16.17 3.86
CA PHE A 80 0.94 -15.72 2.50
C PHE A 80 1.99 -14.72 2.02
N GLY A 81 2.60 -15.03 0.88
CA GLY A 81 3.53 -14.12 0.19
C GLY A 81 2.79 -13.17 -0.75
N ASN A 82 2.73 -13.55 -2.03
CA ASN A 82 2.04 -12.81 -3.09
C ASN A 82 0.53 -12.76 -2.83
N LEU A 83 -0.03 -11.55 -2.72
CA LEU A 83 -1.46 -11.29 -2.50
C LEU A 83 -2.20 -10.75 -3.72
N ASP A 84 -1.61 -10.82 -4.92
CA ASP A 84 -2.35 -10.70 -6.18
C ASP A 84 -3.13 -11.99 -6.44
N LYS A 85 -4.15 -12.18 -5.58
CA LYS A 85 -4.89 -13.41 -5.38
C LYS A 85 -6.34 -13.09 -5.09
N LYS A 86 -7.24 -13.89 -5.64
CA LYS A 86 -8.65 -13.87 -5.25
C LYS A 86 -8.82 -14.62 -3.94
N ILE A 87 -9.25 -13.92 -2.91
CA ILE A 87 -9.37 -14.47 -1.55
C ILE A 87 -10.83 -14.42 -1.16
N ILE A 88 -11.38 -15.58 -0.83
CA ILE A 88 -12.71 -15.69 -0.24
C ILE A 88 -12.57 -16.06 1.22
N HIS A 89 -13.36 -15.41 2.06
CA HIS A 89 -13.43 -15.68 3.49
C HIS A 89 -14.81 -16.21 3.88
N PHE A 90 -14.83 -17.32 4.61
CA PHE A 90 -16.00 -17.88 5.25
C PHE A 90 -15.78 -17.89 6.76
N ALA A 91 -16.73 -17.33 7.52
CA ALA A 91 -16.73 -17.39 8.98
C ALA A 91 -17.88 -18.26 9.49
N ILE A 92 -17.59 -19.27 10.30
CA ILE A 92 -18.58 -20.18 10.92
C ILE A 92 -18.59 -20.01 12.44
N GLY A 93 -19.79 -20.03 13.02
CA GLY A 93 -20.00 -20.09 14.48
C GLY A 93 -20.08 -18.71 15.14
N GLY A 94 -19.22 -18.50 16.14
CA GLY A 94 -19.15 -17.30 16.97
C GLY A 94 -18.75 -16.02 16.23
N ASN A 95 -18.29 -15.01 16.98
CA ASN A 95 -17.88 -13.72 16.42
C ASN A 95 -16.55 -13.83 15.65
N SER A 96 -16.48 -13.27 14.44
CA SER A 96 -15.29 -13.22 13.56
C SER A 96 -14.78 -11.80 13.27
N GLU A 97 -15.39 -10.78 13.88
CA GLU A 97 -15.24 -9.38 13.46
C GLU A 97 -13.79 -8.88 13.59
N SER A 98 -13.09 -9.28 14.65
CA SER A 98 -11.70 -8.87 14.87
C SER A 98 -10.75 -9.53 13.87
N PHE A 99 -11.00 -10.81 13.55
CA PHE A 99 -10.24 -11.52 12.51
C PHE A 99 -10.43 -10.84 11.15
N GLU A 100 -11.68 -10.55 10.76
CA GLU A 100 -11.99 -9.90 9.48
C GLU A 100 -11.40 -8.49 9.38
N LYS A 101 -11.55 -7.68 10.43
CA LYS A 101 -10.97 -6.33 10.47
C LYS A 101 -9.46 -6.35 10.33
N THR A 102 -8.78 -7.25 11.03
CA THR A 102 -7.32 -7.36 10.98
C THR A 102 -6.84 -7.95 9.65
N ALA A 103 -7.52 -8.94 9.10
CA ALA A 103 -7.19 -9.52 7.80
C ALA A 103 -7.31 -8.48 6.66
N LYS A 104 -8.33 -7.62 6.72
CA LYS A 104 -8.53 -6.50 5.78
C LYS A 104 -7.42 -5.43 5.82
N LEU A 105 -6.54 -5.45 6.82
CA LEU A 105 -5.34 -4.61 6.81
C LEU A 105 -4.29 -5.11 5.81
N PHE A 106 -4.38 -6.36 5.35
CA PHE A 106 -3.39 -7.01 4.48
C PHE A 106 -3.92 -7.36 3.09
N ALA A 107 -5.19 -7.74 2.97
CA ALA A 107 -5.83 -8.09 1.70
C ALA A 107 -7.32 -7.73 1.67
N ASP A 108 -7.84 -7.42 0.48
CA ASP A 108 -9.28 -7.40 0.26
C ASP A 108 -9.80 -8.84 0.12
N PHE A 109 -11.04 -9.06 0.55
CA PHE A 109 -11.77 -10.30 0.27
C PHE A 109 -12.79 -10.04 -0.83
N ASP A 110 -12.73 -10.83 -1.91
CA ASP A 110 -13.70 -10.77 -3.01
C ASP A 110 -15.12 -11.07 -2.49
N THR A 111 -15.20 -12.08 -1.61
CA THR A 111 -16.42 -12.46 -0.90
C THR A 111 -16.08 -12.71 0.57
N SER A 112 -16.87 -12.18 1.49
CA SER A 112 -16.83 -12.53 2.91
C SER A 112 -18.22 -12.95 3.37
N ILE A 113 -18.41 -14.24 3.65
CA ILE A 113 -19.70 -14.80 4.04
C ILE A 113 -19.64 -15.28 5.47
N ARG A 114 -20.61 -14.85 6.27
CA ARG A 114 -20.85 -15.40 7.60
C ARG A 114 -21.91 -16.49 7.53
N ILE A 115 -21.55 -17.66 8.02
CA ILE A 115 -22.32 -18.88 7.94
C ILE A 115 -23.10 -19.07 9.24
N GLN A 116 -24.42 -19.06 9.13
CA GLN A 116 -25.33 -19.55 10.18
C GLN A 116 -25.89 -20.93 9.77
N ASN A 117 -26.50 -21.65 10.72
CA ASN A 117 -27.09 -22.98 10.50
C ASN A 117 -27.83 -23.03 9.15
N ASN A 118 -27.47 -24.02 8.29
CA ASN A 118 -27.90 -24.22 6.89
C ASN A 118 -27.02 -23.65 5.77
N PHE A 119 -25.76 -23.24 6.00
CA PHE A 119 -24.86 -22.97 4.87
C PHE A 119 -24.56 -24.25 4.08
N SER A 120 -24.76 -24.15 2.78
CA SER A 120 -24.41 -25.16 1.80
C SER A 120 -23.21 -24.64 1.00
N VAL A 121 -22.09 -25.35 1.08
CA VAL A 121 -20.93 -25.08 0.20
C VAL A 121 -21.36 -25.08 -1.27
N LYS A 122 -22.37 -25.91 -1.61
CA LYS A 122 -22.92 -26.02 -2.97
C LYS A 122 -23.45 -24.71 -3.51
N ASP A 123 -23.99 -23.86 -2.64
CA ASP A 123 -24.59 -22.58 -3.03
C ASP A 123 -23.53 -21.56 -3.44
N ASN A 124 -22.26 -21.78 -3.04
CA ASN A 124 -21.14 -20.89 -3.29
C ASN A 124 -20.00 -21.57 -4.10
N LEU A 125 -20.26 -22.76 -4.67
CA LEU A 125 -19.23 -23.55 -5.38
C LEU A 125 -18.57 -22.78 -6.51
N ILE A 126 -19.32 -21.97 -7.26
CA ILE A 126 -18.78 -21.23 -8.40
C ILE A 126 -17.73 -20.21 -7.93
N GLU A 127 -18.02 -19.47 -6.84
CA GLU A 127 -17.09 -18.48 -6.28
C GLU A 127 -15.86 -19.18 -5.69
N ILE A 128 -16.09 -20.24 -4.92
CA ILE A 128 -15.01 -21.07 -4.34
C ILE A 128 -14.09 -21.64 -5.43
N GLU A 129 -14.65 -22.08 -6.56
CA GLU A 129 -13.86 -22.61 -7.68
C GLU A 129 -13.09 -21.52 -8.44
N GLN A 130 -13.48 -20.25 -8.32
CA GLN A 130 -12.77 -19.12 -8.91
C GLN A 130 -11.72 -18.50 -7.97
N ALA A 131 -11.80 -18.78 -6.66
CA ALA A 131 -10.82 -18.30 -5.69
C ALA A 131 -9.45 -18.96 -5.89
N ASP A 132 -8.41 -18.18 -5.62
CA ASP A 132 -7.05 -18.68 -5.43
C ASP A 132 -6.90 -19.24 -4.02
N TYR A 133 -7.40 -18.53 -3.00
CA TYR A 133 -7.36 -18.93 -1.60
C TYR A 133 -8.73 -18.87 -0.94
N VAL A 134 -9.03 -19.89 -0.15
CA VAL A 134 -10.26 -19.94 0.66
C VAL A 134 -9.85 -19.97 2.14
N ILE A 135 -10.18 -18.90 2.86
CA ILE A 135 -9.98 -18.80 4.30
C ILE A 135 -11.28 -19.20 4.98
N LEU A 136 -11.24 -20.25 5.78
CA LEU A 136 -12.34 -20.70 6.62
C LEU A 136 -12.00 -20.46 8.09
N SER A 137 -12.63 -19.47 8.70
CA SER A 137 -12.49 -19.19 10.13
C SER A 137 -13.63 -19.84 10.92
N ILE A 138 -13.28 -20.60 11.96
CA ILE A 138 -14.22 -21.36 12.79
C ILE A 138 -14.10 -20.83 14.20
N HIS A 139 -15.19 -20.24 14.69
CA HIS A 139 -15.22 -19.49 15.93
C HIS A 139 -16.10 -20.20 16.95
N ALA A 140 -15.56 -20.47 18.14
CA ALA A 140 -16.35 -20.97 19.26
C ALA A 140 -17.48 -20.00 19.65
N ASP A 141 -18.63 -20.55 20.05
CA ASP A 141 -19.74 -19.75 20.56
C ASP A 141 -19.43 -19.24 21.97
N ALA A 142 -19.51 -17.93 22.18
CA ALA A 142 -19.31 -17.33 23.49
C ALA A 142 -20.64 -17.31 24.27
N GLU A 143 -20.73 -18.05 25.37
CA GLU A 143 -21.69 -17.80 26.45
C GLU A 143 -20.92 -17.66 27.77
N VAL A 144 -21.26 -16.64 28.56
CA VAL A 144 -20.63 -16.39 29.87
C VAL A 144 -20.77 -17.65 30.75
N GLY A 145 -19.64 -18.23 31.15
CA GLY A 145 -19.60 -19.44 31.99
C GLY A 145 -19.78 -20.77 31.24
N LYS A 146 -19.83 -20.77 29.91
CA LYS A 146 -19.74 -21.98 29.08
C LYS A 146 -18.38 -22.03 28.36
N GLU A 147 -17.82 -23.24 28.30
CA GLU A 147 -16.56 -23.54 27.60
C GLU A 147 -16.60 -23.03 26.14
N THR A 148 -15.46 -22.56 25.61
CA THR A 148 -15.27 -22.10 24.21
C THR A 148 -15.33 -23.26 23.23
N LYS A 149 -16.47 -23.96 23.24
CA LYS A 149 -16.74 -25.13 22.40
C LYS A 149 -17.16 -24.72 21.01
N ILE A 150 -16.73 -25.53 20.06
CA ILE A 150 -17.09 -25.42 18.65
C ILE A 150 -18.10 -26.52 18.36
N ASN A 151 -19.16 -26.21 17.60
CA ASN A 151 -20.11 -27.23 17.18
C ASN A 151 -19.40 -28.30 16.33
N PRO A 152 -19.38 -29.58 16.74
CA PRO A 152 -18.71 -30.65 16.00
C PRO A 152 -19.30 -30.89 14.60
N GLU A 153 -20.54 -30.46 14.35
CA GLU A 153 -21.18 -30.58 13.03
C GLU A 153 -20.49 -29.74 11.94
N TYR A 154 -19.76 -28.68 12.33
CA TYR A 154 -19.00 -27.86 11.39
C TYR A 154 -17.91 -28.66 10.66
N ALA A 155 -17.45 -29.77 11.23
CA ALA A 155 -16.48 -30.65 10.56
C ALA A 155 -17.03 -31.26 9.26
N LYS A 156 -18.34 -31.58 9.20
CA LYS A 156 -18.98 -32.11 7.98
C LYS A 156 -19.00 -31.09 6.86
N MET A 157 -19.19 -29.81 7.20
CA MET A 157 -19.22 -28.72 6.22
C MET A 157 -17.86 -28.53 5.53
N ILE A 158 -16.77 -28.83 6.23
CA ILE A 158 -15.40 -28.77 5.69
C ILE A 158 -15.21 -29.85 4.61
N GLU A 159 -15.84 -31.01 4.75
CA GLU A 159 -15.75 -32.11 3.78
C GLU A 159 -16.41 -31.77 2.43
N ASP A 160 -17.34 -30.81 2.42
CA ASP A 160 -18.01 -30.37 1.19
C ASP A 160 -17.17 -29.37 0.36
N PHE A 161 -16.06 -28.85 0.88
CA PHE A 161 -15.19 -27.93 0.15
C PHE A 161 -14.40 -28.63 -0.97
N PRO A 162 -14.23 -28.00 -2.15
CA PRO A 162 -13.46 -28.58 -3.25
C PRO A 162 -11.99 -28.86 -2.87
N HIS A 163 -11.55 -30.09 -3.11
CA HIS A 163 -10.18 -30.55 -2.85
C HIS A 163 -9.10 -29.90 -3.72
N SER A 164 -9.50 -29.33 -4.85
CA SER A 164 -8.61 -28.62 -5.78
C SER A 164 -8.10 -27.30 -5.20
N LYS A 165 -8.72 -26.80 -4.12
CA LYS A 165 -8.49 -25.44 -3.63
C LYS A 165 -7.58 -25.43 -2.40
N PRO A 166 -6.68 -24.43 -2.29
CA PRO A 166 -5.94 -24.20 -1.05
C PRO A 166 -6.92 -23.69 0.01
N LEU A 167 -7.42 -24.60 0.84
CA LEU A 167 -8.25 -24.28 2.01
C LEU A 167 -7.34 -23.99 3.21
N ILE A 168 -7.56 -22.84 3.85
CA ILE A 168 -6.87 -22.37 5.06
C ILE A 168 -7.88 -22.33 6.18
N ILE A 169 -7.75 -23.26 7.13
CA ILE A 169 -8.68 -23.36 8.26
C ILE A 169 -8.06 -22.70 9.48
N CYS A 170 -8.74 -21.71 10.04
CA CYS A 170 -8.37 -21.04 11.29
C CYS A 170 -9.39 -21.42 12.37
N VAL A 171 -8.96 -22.16 13.38
CA VAL A 171 -9.83 -22.64 14.47
C VAL A 171 -9.58 -21.81 15.72
N PHE A 172 -10.64 -21.21 16.27
CA PHE A 172 -10.63 -20.39 17.47
C PHE A 172 -11.50 -21.02 18.56
N GLY A 173 -10.89 -21.63 19.57
CA GLY A 173 -11.59 -22.28 20.67
C GLY A 173 -10.87 -23.49 21.25
N GLN A 174 -11.57 -24.29 22.05
CA GLN A 174 -10.98 -25.50 22.63
C GLN A 174 -10.59 -26.51 21.54
N GLY A 175 -9.51 -27.26 21.82
CA GLY A 175 -8.95 -28.21 20.86
C GLY A 175 -9.73 -29.51 20.73
N ASP A 176 -10.84 -29.68 21.45
CA ASP A 176 -11.74 -30.85 21.35
C ASP A 176 -12.42 -30.97 19.98
N PHE A 177 -12.43 -29.89 19.19
CA PHE A 177 -12.83 -29.90 17.78
C PHE A 177 -11.75 -30.48 16.85
N LEU A 178 -10.46 -30.38 17.18
CA LEU A 178 -9.39 -30.84 16.29
C LEU A 178 -9.48 -32.33 15.90
N PRO A 179 -9.85 -33.27 16.79
CA PRO A 179 -10.03 -34.67 16.44
C PRO A 179 -11.20 -34.96 15.49
N THR A 180 -12.17 -34.06 15.34
CA THR A 180 -13.32 -34.24 14.43
C THR A 180 -12.96 -33.93 12.98
N LEU A 181 -11.82 -33.27 12.76
CA LEU A 181 -11.34 -32.83 11.46
C LEU A 181 -10.70 -33.99 10.66
N SER A 182 -11.24 -34.29 9.48
CA SER A 182 -10.69 -35.30 8.57
C SER A 182 -9.29 -34.91 8.05
N HIS A 183 -8.28 -35.75 8.30
CA HIS A 183 -6.89 -35.43 7.94
C HIS A 183 -6.66 -35.31 6.42
N ALA A 184 -7.42 -36.00 5.58
CA ALA A 184 -7.19 -36.08 4.15
C ALA A 184 -7.54 -34.78 3.38
N HIS A 185 -8.36 -33.90 3.97
CA HIS A 185 -8.97 -32.76 3.28
C HIS A 185 -8.44 -31.40 3.74
N ILE A 186 -7.55 -31.39 4.74
CA ILE A 186 -7.06 -30.15 5.36
C ILE A 186 -5.60 -29.95 4.98
N HIS A 187 -5.37 -28.95 4.13
CA HIS A 187 -4.05 -28.59 3.61
C HIS A 187 -3.32 -27.61 4.53
N ASN A 188 -4.05 -26.64 5.10
CA ASN A 188 -3.49 -25.64 6.00
C ASN A 188 -4.41 -25.47 7.20
N LEU A 189 -3.85 -25.54 8.41
CA LEU A 189 -4.60 -25.51 9.66
C LEU A 189 -3.85 -24.68 10.69
N VAL A 190 -4.49 -23.62 11.15
CA VAL A 190 -4.05 -22.77 12.25
C VAL A 190 -5.02 -22.94 13.41
N TYR A 191 -4.48 -23.15 14.60
CA TYR A 191 -5.23 -23.36 15.83
C TYR A 191 -4.87 -22.28 16.84
N ALA A 192 -5.88 -21.60 17.36
CA ALA A 192 -5.80 -20.71 18.51
C ALA A 192 -6.72 -21.25 19.62
N PRO A 193 -6.21 -21.45 20.85
CA PRO A 193 -6.97 -22.06 21.94
C PRO A 193 -8.13 -21.19 22.47
N GLU A 194 -8.19 -19.93 22.06
CA GLU A 194 -9.12 -18.93 22.54
C GLU A 194 -9.81 -18.22 21.36
N ASN A 195 -11.01 -17.70 21.62
CA ASN A 195 -11.80 -16.95 20.63
C ASN A 195 -12.12 -15.51 21.08
N HIS A 196 -11.11 -14.76 21.54
CA HIS A 196 -11.22 -13.33 21.87
C HIS A 196 -10.53 -12.45 20.82
N GLU A 197 -10.71 -11.14 20.91
CA GLU A 197 -10.21 -10.15 19.94
C GLU A 197 -8.69 -10.27 19.70
N ILE A 198 -7.89 -10.38 20.77
CA ILE A 198 -6.42 -10.54 20.66
C ILE A 198 -6.01 -11.81 19.86
N ALA A 199 -6.68 -12.95 20.07
CA ALA A 199 -6.33 -14.20 19.37
C ALA A 199 -6.71 -14.14 17.90
N GLN A 200 -7.88 -13.57 17.60
CA GLN A 200 -8.34 -13.32 16.24
C GLN A 200 -7.38 -12.39 15.48
N ASN A 201 -6.94 -11.31 16.12
CA ASN A 201 -5.96 -10.39 15.54
C ASN A 201 -4.64 -11.10 15.27
N ALA A 202 -4.09 -11.81 16.26
CA ALA A 202 -2.82 -12.50 16.11
C ALA A 202 -2.84 -13.59 15.01
N VAL A 203 -3.92 -14.38 14.89
CA VAL A 203 -4.04 -15.36 13.79
C VAL A 203 -4.07 -14.68 12.42
N ALA A 204 -4.81 -13.57 12.28
CA ALA A 204 -4.82 -12.81 11.03
C ALA A 204 -3.40 -12.29 10.68
N GLN A 205 -2.69 -11.69 11.64
CA GLN A 205 -1.31 -11.23 11.41
C GLN A 205 -0.36 -12.37 11.05
N LEU A 206 -0.54 -13.55 11.64
CA LEU A 206 0.28 -14.74 11.40
C LEU A 206 0.10 -15.29 9.99
N ILE A 207 -1.14 -15.44 9.52
CA ILE A 207 -1.39 -16.01 8.18
C ILE A 207 -0.90 -15.09 7.07
N PHE A 208 -0.88 -13.77 7.27
CA PHE A 208 -0.31 -12.81 6.32
C PHE A 208 1.22 -12.63 6.49
N GLY A 209 1.81 -13.12 7.59
CA GLY A 209 3.27 -13.13 7.80
C GLY A 209 3.86 -11.92 8.49
N ALA A 210 3.01 -11.12 9.15
CA ALA A 210 3.43 -10.00 9.98
C ALA A 210 3.99 -10.45 11.35
N ILE A 211 3.60 -11.64 11.83
CA ILE A 211 4.17 -12.27 13.03
C ILE A 211 4.69 -13.69 12.71
N PRO A 212 5.69 -14.19 13.46
CA PRO A 212 6.17 -15.56 13.27
C PRO A 212 5.18 -16.58 13.83
N ALA A 213 5.26 -17.81 13.35
CA ALA A 213 4.62 -18.96 13.99
C ALA A 213 5.63 -19.62 14.92
N THR A 214 5.42 -19.49 16.25
CA THR A 214 6.29 -20.09 17.27
C THR A 214 5.63 -21.16 18.13
N GLY A 215 4.30 -21.26 18.12
CA GLY A 215 3.56 -22.11 19.05
C GLY A 215 3.67 -23.61 18.75
N ALA A 216 3.42 -24.40 19.80
CA ALA A 216 3.32 -25.84 19.75
C ALA A 216 2.18 -26.31 20.66
N LEU A 217 1.53 -27.43 20.33
CA LEU A 217 0.45 -27.97 21.13
C LEU A 217 0.91 -28.34 22.55
N LYS A 218 0.17 -27.88 23.56
CA LYS A 218 0.40 -28.21 24.98
C LYS A 218 -0.13 -29.58 25.40
N GLN A 219 -0.97 -30.20 24.58
CA GLN A 219 -1.50 -31.53 24.81
C GLN A 219 -1.90 -32.20 23.49
N THR A 220 -2.15 -33.51 23.54
CA THR A 220 -2.57 -34.29 22.37
C THR A 220 -4.07 -34.14 22.10
N PHE A 221 -4.41 -33.83 20.85
CA PHE A 221 -5.79 -33.80 20.35
C PHE A 221 -5.93 -34.82 19.21
N GLY A 222 -6.38 -36.02 19.54
CA GLY A 222 -6.51 -37.12 18.57
C GLY A 222 -5.16 -37.49 17.95
N HIS A 223 -5.02 -37.22 16.65
CA HIS A 223 -3.78 -37.48 15.92
C HIS A 223 -2.77 -36.32 15.98
N PHE A 224 -3.20 -35.10 16.35
CA PHE A 224 -2.28 -33.99 16.58
C PHE A 224 -1.62 -34.17 17.95
N LYS A 225 -0.30 -34.28 17.97
CA LYS A 225 0.45 -34.66 19.18
C LYS A 225 0.92 -33.45 19.95
N GLU A 226 1.04 -33.61 21.27
CA GLU A 226 1.74 -32.64 22.12
C GLU A 226 3.14 -32.33 21.55
N GLY A 227 3.54 -31.06 21.61
CA GLY A 227 4.77 -30.56 21.02
C GLY A 227 4.71 -30.32 19.50
N GLN A 228 3.63 -30.67 18.81
CA GLN A 228 3.47 -30.41 17.37
C GLN A 228 3.19 -28.92 17.11
N GLY A 229 3.91 -28.34 16.15
CA GLY A 229 3.66 -27.01 15.60
C GLY A 229 4.68 -26.67 14.51
N ILE A 230 4.19 -26.26 13.34
CA ILE A 230 5.03 -25.82 12.22
C ILE A 230 5.49 -24.40 12.51
N GLN A 231 6.79 -24.18 12.33
CA GLN A 231 7.47 -22.94 12.68
C GLN A 231 7.83 -22.18 11.42
N PHE A 232 7.65 -20.86 11.41
CA PHE A 232 8.15 -19.98 10.36
C PHE A 232 8.43 -18.58 10.90
N THR A 233 9.24 -17.82 10.17
CA THR A 233 9.57 -16.43 10.49
C THR A 233 8.64 -15.46 9.75
N THR A 234 8.64 -14.19 10.18
CA THR A 234 7.94 -13.11 9.48
C THR A 234 8.44 -12.97 8.04
N ASN A 235 7.55 -12.65 7.10
CA ASN A 235 7.91 -12.47 5.70
C ASN A 235 8.20 -11.00 5.31
N GLY A 236 8.20 -10.09 6.30
CA GLY A 236 8.54 -8.67 6.14
C GLY A 236 7.35 -7.71 6.11
N ARG A 237 6.11 -8.22 6.16
CA ARG A 237 4.93 -7.37 6.38
C ARG A 237 4.97 -6.72 7.77
N LEU A 238 4.44 -5.50 7.85
CA LEU A 238 4.37 -4.76 9.09
C LEU A 238 3.34 -5.37 10.05
N LYS A 239 3.75 -5.61 11.31
CA LYS A 239 2.84 -5.98 12.41
C LYS A 239 2.12 -4.75 12.93
N PHE A 240 0.83 -4.84 13.19
CA PHE A 240 0.06 -3.83 13.92
C PHE A 240 0.03 -4.21 15.40
N THR A 241 0.47 -3.29 16.26
CA THR A 241 0.49 -3.50 17.72
C THR A 241 0.56 -2.17 18.47
N GLN A 242 0.58 -2.24 19.78
CA GLN A 242 0.77 -1.12 20.67
C GLN A 242 2.25 -0.68 20.73
N PRO A 243 2.54 0.62 20.94
CA PRO A 243 3.91 1.11 21.03
C PRO A 243 4.71 0.49 22.19
N GLU A 244 4.04 0.00 23.24
CA GLU A 244 4.68 -0.62 24.39
C GLU A 244 5.44 -1.90 24.03
N GLU A 245 5.06 -2.59 22.94
CA GLU A 245 5.80 -3.77 22.47
C GLU A 245 7.24 -3.44 22.05
N VAL A 246 7.49 -2.21 21.58
CA VAL A 246 8.84 -1.72 21.25
C VAL A 246 9.43 -0.81 22.34
N GLY A 247 8.90 -0.89 23.56
CA GLY A 247 9.38 -0.12 24.71
C GLY A 247 9.00 1.36 24.70
N ILE A 248 8.11 1.79 23.80
CA ILE A 248 7.64 3.17 23.69
C ILE A 248 6.29 3.30 24.40
N SER A 249 6.12 4.30 25.26
CA SER A 249 4.82 4.55 25.87
C SER A 249 3.86 5.22 24.88
N ALA A 250 2.60 4.80 24.84
CA ALA A 250 1.55 5.46 24.09
C ALA A 250 1.39 6.94 24.47
N ASP A 251 1.69 7.30 25.73
CA ASP A 251 1.67 8.69 26.20
C ASP A 251 2.74 9.54 25.50
N ALA A 252 3.91 8.98 25.18
CA ALA A 252 4.96 9.69 24.45
C ALA A 252 4.52 10.07 23.04
N LEU A 253 3.61 9.29 22.45
CA LEU A 253 3.06 9.53 21.11
C LEU A 253 1.82 10.43 21.09
N LYS A 254 1.18 10.72 22.25
CA LYS A 254 0.01 11.62 22.32
C LYS A 254 0.29 13.02 21.77
N LYS A 255 1.53 13.49 21.87
CA LYS A 255 1.95 14.79 21.31
C LYS A 255 1.83 14.83 19.78
N ILE A 256 1.81 13.67 19.10
CA ILE A 256 1.51 13.60 17.66
C ILE A 256 0.05 14.01 17.40
N ASP A 257 -0.90 13.51 18.21
CA ASP A 257 -2.31 13.89 18.12
C ASP A 257 -2.47 15.41 18.29
N GLU A 258 -1.81 15.99 19.29
CA GLU A 258 -1.86 17.44 19.56
C GLU A 258 -1.34 18.27 18.38
N ILE A 259 -0.19 17.88 17.82
CA ILE A 259 0.40 18.57 16.66
C ILE A 259 -0.53 18.45 15.44
N ALA A 260 -1.11 17.26 15.21
CA ALA A 260 -2.00 17.01 14.10
C ALA A 260 -3.28 17.85 14.20
N LEU A 261 -3.91 17.88 15.37
CA LEU A 261 -5.11 18.66 15.67
C LEU A 261 -4.85 20.16 15.63
N ASN A 262 -3.69 20.62 16.11
CA ASN A 262 -3.30 22.02 16.00
C ASN A 262 -3.15 22.46 14.53
N GLY A 263 -2.59 21.59 13.68
CA GLY A 263 -2.54 21.85 12.24
C GLY A 263 -3.93 22.03 11.61
N ILE A 264 -4.92 21.26 12.05
CA ILE A 264 -6.31 21.39 11.58
C ILE A 264 -6.94 22.69 12.11
N ALA A 265 -6.76 22.99 13.40
CA ALA A 265 -7.28 24.21 14.02
C ALA A 265 -6.75 25.47 13.32
N GLU A 266 -5.46 25.48 12.96
CA GLU A 266 -4.80 26.55 12.23
C GLU A 266 -5.09 26.55 10.72
N LYS A 267 -5.89 25.60 10.22
CA LYS A 267 -6.21 25.44 8.79
C LYS A 267 -4.95 25.23 7.93
N ALA A 268 -3.97 24.51 8.45
CA ALA A 268 -2.83 24.04 7.66
C ALA A 268 -3.24 22.94 6.68
N TYR A 269 -4.27 22.16 7.03
CA TYR A 269 -4.93 21.15 6.20
C TYR A 269 -6.30 20.83 6.84
N PRO A 270 -7.30 20.35 6.08
CA PRO A 270 -8.60 19.97 6.64
C PRO A 270 -8.53 18.63 7.42
N GLY A 271 -7.64 17.73 7.01
CA GLY A 271 -7.39 16.46 7.68
C GLY A 271 -6.11 15.78 7.20
N CYS A 272 -5.69 14.75 7.93
CA CYS A 272 -4.45 14.02 7.64
C CYS A 272 -4.49 12.56 8.09
N GLN A 273 -3.64 11.74 7.49
CA GLN A 273 -3.28 10.39 7.94
C GLN A 273 -1.83 10.37 8.42
N ILE A 274 -1.57 9.63 9.50
CA ILE A 274 -0.24 9.48 10.08
C ILE A 274 0.01 8.00 10.40
N VAL A 275 1.13 7.48 9.90
CA VAL A 275 1.64 6.15 10.24
C VAL A 275 3.07 6.25 10.74
N VAL A 276 3.35 5.59 11.86
CA VAL A 276 4.70 5.38 12.40
C VAL A 276 4.91 3.88 12.56
N ALA A 277 5.98 3.37 11.97
CA ALA A 277 6.46 2.02 12.22
C ALA A 277 7.86 2.04 12.82
N VAL A 278 8.10 1.16 13.79
CA VAL A 278 9.38 0.97 14.47
C VAL A 278 9.63 -0.53 14.56
N GLU A 279 10.81 -0.99 14.13
CA GLU A 279 11.19 -2.41 14.19
C GLU A 279 10.17 -3.37 13.55
N ASP A 280 9.79 -3.07 12.30
CA ASP A 280 8.81 -3.81 11.50
C ASP A 280 7.38 -3.80 12.08
N LYS A 281 7.08 -2.92 13.03
CA LYS A 281 5.78 -2.81 13.71
C LYS A 281 5.17 -1.43 13.54
N ILE A 282 3.96 -1.33 12.97
CA ILE A 282 3.12 -0.14 13.04
C ILE A 282 2.63 0.02 14.48
N ILE A 283 3.15 1.04 15.15
CA ILE A 283 2.85 1.39 16.54
C ILE A 283 1.94 2.62 16.67
N TYR A 284 1.70 3.31 15.55
CA TYR A 284 0.81 4.45 15.48
C TYR A 284 0.20 4.51 14.08
N ARG A 285 -1.13 4.44 14.00
CA ARG A 285 -1.92 4.59 12.76
C ARG A 285 -3.20 5.35 13.08
N LYS A 286 -3.24 6.64 12.75
CA LYS A 286 -4.40 7.49 13.05
C LYS A 286 -4.70 8.45 11.90
N SER A 287 -5.98 8.79 11.80
CA SER A 287 -6.50 9.82 10.92
C SER A 287 -7.18 10.92 11.73
N PHE A 288 -7.06 12.17 11.26
CA PHE A 288 -7.59 13.35 11.95
C PHE A 288 -8.32 14.26 10.97
N GLY A 289 -9.31 15.00 11.47
CA GLY A 289 -10.03 16.02 10.70
C GLY A 289 -10.99 15.44 9.67
N THR A 290 -11.24 16.22 8.62
CA THR A 290 -12.20 15.92 7.56
C THR A 290 -11.55 15.99 6.18
N THR A 291 -12.19 15.43 5.16
CA THR A 291 -11.67 15.42 3.78
C THR A 291 -11.62 16.84 3.17
N THR A 292 -12.45 17.76 3.64
CA THR A 292 -12.55 19.17 3.20
C THR A 292 -12.99 20.06 4.38
N TYR A 293 -12.94 21.39 4.21
CA TYR A 293 -13.41 22.37 5.21
C TYR A 293 -14.93 22.61 5.20
N VAL A 294 -15.68 21.93 4.33
CA VAL A 294 -17.15 22.07 4.25
C VAL A 294 -17.79 21.52 5.53
N GLU A 295 -18.86 22.17 6.00
CA GLU A 295 -19.64 21.69 7.15
C GLU A 295 -20.19 20.29 6.88
N ASN A 296 -20.13 19.40 7.89
CA ASN A 296 -20.52 17.99 7.78
C ASN A 296 -19.72 17.18 6.75
N ALA A 297 -18.53 17.64 6.36
CA ALA A 297 -17.60 16.85 5.56
C ALA A 297 -17.26 15.52 6.23
N GLU A 298 -17.00 14.51 5.42
CA GLU A 298 -16.62 13.19 5.88
C GLU A 298 -15.32 13.24 6.70
N LYS A 299 -15.27 12.48 7.79
CA LYS A 299 -14.05 12.31 8.59
C LYS A 299 -13.00 11.57 7.79
N VAL A 300 -11.73 11.94 7.95
CA VAL A 300 -10.66 11.17 7.32
C VAL A 300 -10.63 9.76 7.90
N GLN A 301 -10.75 8.76 7.03
CA GLN A 301 -10.53 7.35 7.34
C GLN A 301 -9.09 6.97 6.93
N ASN A 302 -8.52 5.91 7.52
CA ASN A 302 -7.15 5.47 7.19
C ASN A 302 -7.04 4.86 5.78
N GLU A 303 -8.19 4.63 5.16
CA GLU A 303 -8.37 4.05 3.84
C GLU A 303 -8.47 5.14 2.76
N HIS A 304 -8.73 6.40 3.12
CA HIS A 304 -8.80 7.49 2.15
C HIS A 304 -7.51 7.66 1.34
N LEU A 305 -7.69 7.98 0.07
CA LEU A 305 -6.61 8.19 -0.88
C LEU A 305 -6.23 9.68 -0.95
N TYR A 306 -4.93 9.93 -0.93
CA TYR A 306 -4.35 11.25 -1.15
C TYR A 306 -3.53 11.25 -2.44
N ASP A 307 -3.59 12.35 -3.20
CA ASP A 307 -2.57 12.65 -4.21
C ASP A 307 -1.23 12.85 -3.48
N ILE A 308 -0.29 11.92 -3.66
CA ILE A 308 0.98 11.98 -2.93
C ILE A 308 2.03 12.88 -3.60
N ALA A 309 1.66 13.56 -4.70
CA ALA A 309 2.50 14.47 -5.45
C ALA A 309 3.90 13.89 -5.70
N SER A 310 4.96 14.64 -5.37
CA SER A 310 6.34 14.23 -5.63
C SER A 310 6.82 13.02 -4.83
N VAL A 311 6.09 12.53 -3.84
CA VAL A 311 6.39 11.21 -3.25
C VAL A 311 6.26 10.09 -4.29
N THR A 312 5.49 10.32 -5.37
CA THR A 312 5.44 9.45 -6.57
C THR A 312 6.84 9.12 -7.11
N LYS A 313 7.79 10.07 -7.04
CA LYS A 313 9.17 9.85 -7.50
C LYS A 313 9.81 8.64 -6.85
N ILE A 314 9.66 8.51 -5.53
CA ILE A 314 10.25 7.39 -4.78
C ILE A 314 9.34 6.16 -4.79
N ALA A 315 8.02 6.36 -4.69
CA ALA A 315 7.06 5.26 -4.59
C ALA A 315 6.81 4.53 -5.92
N ALA A 316 7.07 5.18 -7.06
CA ALA A 316 6.86 4.62 -8.39
C ALA A 316 8.14 4.59 -9.23
N SER A 317 8.62 5.73 -9.72
CA SER A 317 9.67 5.74 -10.74
C SER A 317 11.04 5.29 -10.23
N THR A 318 11.43 5.70 -9.03
CA THR A 318 12.69 5.24 -8.41
C THR A 318 12.59 3.77 -8.01
N LEU A 319 11.44 3.33 -7.49
CA LEU A 319 11.18 1.92 -7.22
C LEU A 319 11.32 1.05 -8.48
N MET A 320 10.73 1.46 -9.61
CA MET A 320 10.94 0.77 -10.89
C MET A 320 12.39 0.84 -11.37
N ALA A 321 13.05 1.98 -11.22
CA ALA A 321 14.45 2.13 -11.61
C ALA A 321 15.34 1.15 -10.82
N MET A 322 15.12 0.99 -9.52
CA MET A 322 15.78 0.00 -8.68
C MET A 322 15.45 -1.44 -9.10
N HIS A 323 14.17 -1.73 -9.35
CA HIS A 323 13.72 -3.04 -9.83
C HIS A 323 14.42 -3.45 -11.13
N LEU A 324 14.53 -2.53 -12.08
CA LEU A 324 15.22 -2.75 -13.36
C LEU A 324 16.74 -2.71 -13.23
N HIS A 325 17.27 -1.94 -12.29
CA HIS A 325 18.71 -1.90 -12.00
C HIS A 325 19.21 -3.23 -11.46
N SER A 326 18.47 -3.84 -10.53
CA SER A 326 18.76 -5.18 -10.02
C SER A 326 18.72 -6.26 -11.11
N LYS A 327 18.03 -5.99 -12.23
CA LYS A 327 17.95 -6.84 -13.42
C LYS A 327 18.95 -6.44 -14.53
N LEU A 328 19.86 -5.50 -14.26
CA LEU A 328 20.84 -4.94 -15.20
C LEU A 328 20.23 -4.24 -16.44
N GLN A 329 18.96 -3.81 -16.34
CA GLN A 329 18.23 -3.11 -17.41
C GLN A 329 18.23 -1.59 -17.24
N PHE A 330 18.61 -1.09 -16.06
CA PHE A 330 18.73 0.32 -15.74
C PHE A 330 20.07 0.56 -15.02
N ASP A 331 20.83 1.59 -15.40
CA ASP A 331 22.17 1.86 -14.87
C ASP A 331 22.36 3.37 -14.68
N LEU A 332 22.67 3.76 -13.46
CA LEU A 332 22.86 5.16 -13.08
C LEU A 332 24.04 5.81 -13.83
N ASN A 333 25.06 5.03 -14.22
CA ASN A 333 26.27 5.57 -14.85
C ASN A 333 26.14 5.74 -16.37
N LYS A 334 25.06 5.22 -16.97
CA LYS A 334 24.78 5.43 -18.40
C LYS A 334 24.18 6.81 -18.63
N THR A 335 24.19 7.24 -19.89
CA THR A 335 23.65 8.54 -20.30
C THR A 335 22.21 8.46 -20.81
N LEU A 336 21.53 9.60 -20.87
CA LEU A 336 20.24 9.72 -21.56
C LEU A 336 20.36 9.33 -23.03
N GLY A 337 21.47 9.67 -23.70
CA GLY A 337 21.75 9.29 -25.09
C GLY A 337 21.78 7.77 -25.30
N HIS A 338 22.26 7.01 -24.29
CA HIS A 338 22.23 5.56 -24.34
C HIS A 338 20.80 5.00 -24.38
N TYR A 339 19.90 5.53 -23.53
CA TYR A 339 18.55 4.99 -23.39
C TYR A 339 17.55 5.56 -24.41
N LEU A 340 17.67 6.86 -24.71
CA LEU A 340 16.75 7.64 -25.53
C LEU A 340 17.47 8.38 -26.66
N PRO A 341 18.21 7.67 -27.54
CA PRO A 341 18.96 8.31 -28.63
C PRO A 341 18.04 9.12 -29.56
N ASP A 342 16.88 8.58 -29.92
CA ASP A 342 15.93 9.24 -30.83
C ASP A 342 15.43 10.61 -30.32
N LEU A 343 15.46 10.82 -29.00
CA LEU A 343 15.03 12.06 -28.37
C LEU A 343 16.19 13.02 -28.11
N THR A 344 17.40 12.50 -27.85
CA THR A 344 18.48 13.29 -27.24
C THR A 344 19.73 13.45 -28.10
N SER A 345 19.98 12.60 -29.12
CA SER A 345 21.26 12.54 -29.86
C SER A 345 21.74 13.87 -30.46
N ASN A 346 20.83 14.79 -30.78
CA ASN A 346 21.15 16.11 -31.34
C ASN A 346 21.08 17.25 -30.31
N THR A 347 21.16 16.93 -29.02
CA THR A 347 20.97 17.89 -27.93
C THR A 347 22.03 17.67 -26.83
N PRO A 348 22.35 18.69 -26.03
CA PRO A 348 23.24 18.53 -24.87
C PRO A 348 22.75 17.51 -23.83
N TYR A 349 21.49 17.11 -23.88
CA TYR A 349 20.93 16.10 -22.97
C TYR A 349 21.52 14.71 -23.23
N ALA A 350 22.06 14.41 -24.42
CA ALA A 350 22.62 13.09 -24.74
C ALA A 350 23.72 12.65 -23.77
N ASP A 351 24.50 13.61 -23.25
CA ASP A 351 25.66 13.38 -22.38
C ASP A 351 25.33 13.38 -20.88
N ILE A 352 24.08 13.69 -20.51
CA ILE A 352 23.66 13.69 -19.11
C ILE A 352 23.56 12.27 -18.61
N THR A 353 24.28 11.96 -17.53
CA THR A 353 24.17 10.66 -16.87
C THR A 353 22.87 10.57 -16.08
N ILE A 354 22.34 9.34 -15.97
CA ILE A 354 21.16 9.08 -15.15
C ILE A 354 21.40 9.49 -13.70
N LYS A 355 22.61 9.24 -13.17
CA LYS A 355 23.04 9.63 -11.82
C LYS A 355 22.95 11.14 -11.59
N GLU A 356 23.43 11.95 -12.53
CA GLU A 356 23.37 13.41 -12.42
C GLU A 356 21.93 13.94 -12.35
N MET A 357 21.04 13.43 -13.21
CA MET A 357 19.65 13.89 -13.22
C MET A 357 18.87 13.40 -12.00
N MET A 358 19.06 12.14 -11.57
CA MET A 358 18.37 11.58 -10.40
C MET A 358 18.86 12.18 -9.08
N ALA A 359 20.07 12.74 -9.05
CA ALA A 359 20.59 13.52 -7.94
C ALA A 359 20.25 15.02 -8.03
N HIS A 360 19.44 15.45 -9.02
CA HIS A 360 19.05 16.83 -9.27
C HIS A 360 20.25 17.78 -9.46
N GLN A 361 21.22 17.39 -10.27
CA GLN A 361 22.38 18.24 -10.58
C GLN A 361 22.81 18.20 -12.06
N ALA A 362 21.91 17.76 -12.93
CA ALA A 362 22.14 17.74 -14.37
C ALA A 362 22.04 19.13 -15.04
N GLY A 363 21.74 20.19 -14.28
CA GLY A 363 21.47 21.53 -14.83
C GLY A 363 20.09 21.65 -15.46
N PHE A 364 19.13 20.80 -15.11
CA PHE A 364 17.76 20.92 -15.61
C PHE A 364 17.06 22.10 -14.95
N THR A 365 16.28 22.85 -15.72
CA THR A 365 15.37 23.84 -15.15
C THR A 365 14.38 23.16 -14.18
N PRO A 366 13.99 23.81 -13.07
CA PRO A 366 13.13 23.17 -12.07
C PRO A 366 11.81 22.64 -12.62
N TRP A 367 11.15 23.45 -13.45
CA TRP A 367 9.79 23.16 -13.93
C TRP A 367 9.51 23.86 -15.26
N ILE A 368 8.66 23.24 -16.08
CA ILE A 368 8.14 23.81 -17.33
C ILE A 368 6.61 23.80 -17.27
N ALA A 369 6.01 24.98 -17.40
CA ALA A 369 4.56 25.15 -17.40
C ALA A 369 3.94 24.77 -18.76
N PHE A 370 4.00 23.50 -19.15
CA PHE A 370 3.54 23.01 -20.47
C PHE A 370 2.14 23.49 -20.83
N TYR A 371 1.22 23.46 -19.87
CA TYR A 371 -0.18 23.86 -20.05
C TYR A 371 -0.35 25.32 -20.51
N LYS A 372 0.56 26.24 -20.15
CA LYS A 372 0.45 27.66 -20.55
C LYS A 372 0.52 27.84 -22.07
N ASN A 373 1.22 26.96 -22.77
CA ASN A 373 1.25 26.96 -24.24
C ASN A 373 -0.03 26.37 -24.87
N ALA A 374 -0.82 25.65 -24.08
CA ALA A 374 -2.04 24.96 -24.48
C ALA A 374 -3.32 25.71 -24.06
N VAL A 375 -3.18 26.79 -23.29
CA VAL A 375 -4.28 27.65 -22.83
C VAL A 375 -4.22 29.00 -23.57
N GLY A 376 -5.38 29.61 -23.83
CA GLY A 376 -5.53 30.93 -24.44
C GLY A 376 -5.18 32.07 -23.47
N LYS A 377 -5.08 33.31 -23.97
CA LYS A 377 -4.82 34.50 -23.11
C LYS A 377 -5.97 34.79 -22.14
N ASP A 378 -7.15 34.26 -22.44
CA ASP A 378 -8.39 34.32 -21.68
C ASP A 378 -8.56 33.13 -20.71
N ASN A 379 -7.52 32.31 -20.53
CA ASN A 379 -7.54 31.06 -19.77
C ASN A 379 -8.48 29.97 -20.33
N ASN A 380 -8.94 30.09 -21.57
CA ASN A 380 -9.72 29.04 -22.23
C ASN A 380 -8.81 27.95 -22.80
N LEU A 381 -9.25 26.70 -22.68
CA LEU A 381 -8.55 25.54 -23.26
C LEU A 381 -8.54 25.66 -24.79
N ARG A 382 -7.37 25.53 -25.43
CA ARG A 382 -7.29 25.59 -26.90
C ARG A 382 -7.92 24.34 -27.52
N PRO A 383 -8.94 24.46 -28.39
CA PRO A 383 -9.59 23.30 -29.01
C PRO A 383 -8.67 22.47 -29.92
N SER A 384 -7.54 23.03 -30.36
CA SER A 384 -6.51 22.32 -31.13
C SER A 384 -5.65 21.38 -30.27
N VAL A 385 -5.65 21.58 -28.95
CA VAL A 385 -4.86 20.80 -27.98
C VAL A 385 -5.74 19.98 -27.05
N TYR A 386 -6.96 20.46 -26.73
CA TYR A 386 -7.88 19.78 -25.83
C TYR A 386 -9.21 19.44 -26.49
N SER A 387 -9.82 18.36 -26.01
CA SER A 387 -11.17 17.90 -26.35
C SER A 387 -11.99 17.75 -25.08
N THR A 388 -13.30 18.03 -25.15
CA THR A 388 -14.23 17.82 -24.03
C THR A 388 -14.73 16.38 -23.90
N ILE A 389 -14.49 15.58 -24.93
CA ILE A 389 -14.85 14.16 -25.00
C ILE A 389 -13.65 13.32 -25.40
N LYS A 390 -13.61 12.08 -24.91
CA LYS A 390 -12.65 11.07 -25.35
C LYS A 390 -12.94 10.71 -26.81
N LYS A 391 -11.90 10.73 -27.66
CA LYS A 391 -11.98 10.35 -29.07
C LYS A 391 -10.60 9.99 -29.59
N GLU A 392 -10.52 9.44 -30.79
CA GLU A 392 -9.24 9.12 -31.43
C GLU A 392 -8.30 10.34 -31.44
N GLY A 393 -7.06 10.13 -31.00
CA GLY A 393 -6.04 11.17 -30.83
C GLY A 393 -6.20 12.05 -29.58
N PHE A 394 -7.20 11.79 -28.72
CA PHE A 394 -7.47 12.47 -27.45
C PHE A 394 -7.86 11.45 -26.38
N ASN A 395 -6.95 10.52 -26.09
CA ASN A 395 -7.15 9.42 -25.16
C ASN A 395 -6.70 9.76 -23.73
N LEU A 396 -5.83 10.77 -23.58
CA LEU A 396 -5.22 11.14 -22.31
C LEU A 396 -6.11 12.12 -21.53
N GLN A 397 -6.73 11.64 -20.46
CA GLN A 397 -7.57 12.47 -19.60
C GLN A 397 -6.73 13.31 -18.63
N VAL A 398 -6.97 14.62 -18.63
CA VAL A 398 -6.26 15.60 -17.80
C VAL A 398 -7.08 15.99 -16.56
N ALA A 399 -8.41 16.00 -16.71
CA ALA A 399 -9.40 16.26 -15.67
C ALA A 399 -10.79 15.76 -16.12
N GLU A 400 -11.82 15.99 -15.31
CA GLU A 400 -13.20 15.69 -15.69
C GLU A 400 -13.56 16.47 -16.96
N GLY A 401 -13.96 15.76 -18.01
CA GLY A 401 -14.33 16.35 -19.30
C GLY A 401 -13.19 17.08 -20.04
N ILE A 402 -11.91 16.81 -19.73
CA ILE A 402 -10.77 17.44 -20.42
C ILE A 402 -9.79 16.35 -20.86
N TYR A 403 -9.60 16.23 -22.17
CA TYR A 403 -8.68 15.28 -22.80
C TYR A 403 -7.64 16.03 -23.61
N VAL A 404 -6.36 15.75 -23.43
CA VAL A 404 -5.28 16.35 -24.22
C VAL A 404 -5.01 15.51 -25.46
N LYS A 405 -4.60 16.18 -26.55
CA LYS A 405 -4.16 15.54 -27.78
C LYS A 405 -2.97 14.63 -27.50
N ASP A 406 -3.03 13.37 -27.93
CA ASP A 406 -2.01 12.35 -27.64
C ASP A 406 -0.61 12.80 -28.10
N SER A 407 -0.52 13.42 -29.28
CA SER A 407 0.75 13.92 -29.85
C SER A 407 1.32 15.15 -29.11
N TYR A 408 0.60 15.71 -28.14
CA TYR A 408 1.12 16.83 -27.35
C TYR A 408 2.23 16.37 -26.39
N VAL A 409 2.21 15.09 -25.98
CA VAL A 409 3.28 14.50 -25.16
C VAL A 409 4.64 14.62 -25.86
N ASP A 410 4.70 14.39 -27.17
CA ASP A 410 5.93 14.58 -27.95
C ASP A 410 6.40 16.04 -27.91
N SER A 411 5.47 16.99 -27.95
CA SER A 411 5.78 18.43 -27.86
C SER A 411 6.36 18.79 -26.49
N MET A 412 5.88 18.16 -25.41
CA MET A 412 6.43 18.33 -24.07
C MET A 412 7.89 17.85 -24.01
N PHE A 413 8.17 16.63 -24.49
CA PHE A 413 9.54 16.11 -24.50
C PHE A 413 10.48 16.94 -25.40
N GLN A 414 9.99 17.41 -26.55
CA GLN A 414 10.74 18.32 -27.41
C GLN A 414 11.02 19.67 -26.74
N GLN A 415 10.08 20.20 -25.97
CA GLN A 415 10.29 21.43 -25.20
C GLN A 415 11.34 21.22 -24.09
N ILE A 416 11.33 20.06 -23.42
CA ILE A 416 12.35 19.71 -22.42
C ILE A 416 13.75 19.72 -23.06
N VAL A 417 13.99 18.94 -24.11
CA VAL A 417 15.35 18.79 -24.67
C VAL A 417 15.87 20.03 -25.40
N LYS A 418 14.98 20.99 -25.73
CA LYS A 418 15.34 22.31 -26.28
C LYS A 418 15.62 23.36 -25.21
N THR A 419 15.28 23.08 -23.95
CA THR A 419 15.57 24.00 -22.84
C THR A 419 17.08 23.99 -22.56
N PRO A 420 17.76 25.14 -22.49
CA PRO A 420 19.19 25.17 -22.19
C PRO A 420 19.51 24.55 -20.83
N LEU A 421 20.61 23.81 -20.77
CA LEU A 421 21.14 23.28 -19.51
C LEU A 421 21.82 24.40 -18.72
N GLY A 422 21.51 24.46 -17.43
CA GLY A 422 22.20 25.27 -16.43
C GLY A 422 23.50 24.61 -15.93
N PRO A 423 24.14 25.21 -14.92
CA PRO A 423 25.33 24.65 -14.30
C PRO A 423 25.04 23.34 -13.56
N LYS A 424 26.02 22.42 -13.53
CA LYS A 424 25.95 21.15 -12.79
C LYS A 424 26.09 21.36 -11.28
N LYS A 425 25.04 21.90 -10.66
CA LYS A 425 24.88 22.10 -9.22
C LYS A 425 23.52 21.57 -8.78
N TYR A 426 23.34 21.34 -7.48
CA TYR A 426 22.04 20.95 -6.96
C TYR A 426 20.96 21.99 -7.29
N GLU A 427 19.95 21.56 -8.05
CA GLU A 427 18.76 22.31 -8.38
C GLU A 427 17.61 21.31 -8.60
N TYR A 428 16.62 21.33 -7.71
CA TYR A 428 15.49 20.42 -7.78
C TYR A 428 14.73 20.61 -9.10
N SER A 429 14.46 19.51 -9.80
CA SER A 429 13.79 19.52 -11.11
C SER A 429 12.93 18.28 -11.32
N ASP A 430 11.69 18.49 -11.74
CA ASP A 430 10.76 17.41 -12.07
C ASP A 430 11.11 16.73 -13.41
N LEU A 431 11.85 17.42 -14.29
CA LEU A 431 12.13 16.97 -15.66
C LEU A 431 12.94 15.67 -15.70
N CYS A 432 13.73 15.38 -14.66
CA CYS A 432 14.42 14.11 -14.51
C CYS A 432 13.46 12.93 -14.67
N PHE A 433 12.31 12.99 -14.02
CA PHE A 433 11.40 11.86 -13.90
C PHE A 433 10.51 11.65 -15.13
N TYR A 434 10.39 12.65 -16.01
CA TYR A 434 9.88 12.46 -17.37
C TYR A 434 10.76 11.49 -18.16
N PHE A 435 12.09 11.65 -18.07
CA PHE A 435 13.02 10.74 -18.71
C PHE A 435 13.02 9.38 -18.03
N VAL A 436 13.04 9.31 -16.69
CA VAL A 436 12.98 8.02 -15.98
C VAL A 436 11.76 7.22 -16.43
N GLN A 437 10.55 7.82 -16.45
CA GLN A 437 9.34 7.18 -16.96
C GLN A 437 9.50 6.68 -18.40
N LYS A 438 10.02 7.50 -19.31
CA LYS A 438 10.18 7.10 -20.72
C LYS A 438 11.19 5.96 -20.88
N ILE A 439 12.24 5.93 -20.05
CA ILE A 439 13.25 4.88 -20.03
C ILE A 439 12.64 3.57 -19.52
N VAL A 440 12.01 3.59 -18.34
CA VAL A 440 11.45 2.38 -17.73
C VAL A 440 10.32 1.79 -18.59
N GLU A 441 9.40 2.61 -19.13
CA GLU A 441 8.35 2.13 -20.06
C GLU A 441 8.96 1.51 -21.33
N LYS A 442 10.06 2.07 -21.86
CA LYS A 442 10.77 1.50 -23.01
C LYS A 442 11.42 0.15 -22.69
N GLN A 443 11.97 -0.03 -21.49
CA GLN A 443 12.60 -1.29 -21.06
C GLN A 443 11.55 -2.39 -20.84
N ILE A 444 10.45 -2.08 -20.14
CA ILE A 444 9.41 -3.05 -19.79
C ILE A 444 8.38 -3.27 -20.90
N LYS A 445 8.32 -2.38 -21.90
CA LYS A 445 7.37 -2.42 -23.03
C LYS A 445 5.90 -2.38 -22.60
N GLU A 446 5.64 -1.70 -21.49
CA GLU A 446 4.32 -1.52 -20.89
C GLU A 446 4.27 -0.14 -20.21
N LYS A 447 3.07 0.35 -19.90
CA LYS A 447 2.90 1.57 -19.10
C LYS A 447 3.32 1.35 -17.65
N GLN A 448 3.98 2.36 -17.07
CA GLN A 448 4.52 2.24 -15.72
C GLN A 448 3.45 1.95 -14.67
N ASN A 449 2.26 2.54 -14.80
CA ASN A 449 1.17 2.37 -13.84
C ASN A 449 0.66 0.93 -13.82
N THR A 450 0.45 0.33 -15.00
CA THR A 450 0.00 -1.06 -15.11
C THR A 450 1.05 -2.03 -14.59
N TYR A 451 2.32 -1.81 -14.96
CA TYR A 451 3.42 -2.65 -14.49
C TYR A 451 3.57 -2.61 -12.97
N LEU A 452 3.60 -1.40 -12.37
CA LEU A 452 3.69 -1.21 -10.93
C LEU A 452 2.54 -1.89 -10.19
N CYS A 453 1.32 -1.70 -10.68
CA CYS A 453 0.12 -2.29 -10.10
C CYS A 453 0.23 -3.82 -10.06
N ASN A 454 0.47 -4.45 -11.21
CA ASN A 454 0.41 -5.91 -11.36
C ASN A 454 1.66 -6.63 -10.82
N ASN A 455 2.84 -6.01 -10.88
CA ASN A 455 4.10 -6.70 -10.58
C ASN A 455 4.71 -6.29 -9.23
N ILE A 456 4.23 -5.20 -8.62
CA ILE A 456 4.77 -4.69 -7.35
C ILE A 456 3.67 -4.48 -6.32
N TYR A 457 2.72 -3.59 -6.57
CA TYR A 457 1.73 -3.19 -5.56
C TYR A 457 0.78 -4.33 -5.19
N HIS A 458 0.09 -4.94 -6.15
CA HIS A 458 -0.83 -6.05 -5.88
C HIS A 458 -0.11 -7.27 -5.28
N PRO A 459 1.06 -7.71 -5.79
CA PRO A 459 1.79 -8.80 -5.14
C PRO A 459 2.14 -8.49 -3.68
N MET A 460 2.55 -7.25 -3.39
CA MET A 460 2.80 -6.80 -2.02
C MET A 460 1.52 -6.67 -1.17
N GLY A 461 0.32 -6.77 -1.76
CA GLY A 461 -0.95 -6.53 -1.06
C GLY A 461 -1.27 -5.04 -0.84
N LEU A 462 -0.67 -4.15 -1.62
CA LEU A 462 -0.96 -2.71 -1.55
C LEU A 462 -2.17 -2.42 -2.43
N ARG A 463 -3.31 -2.19 -1.78
CA ARG A 463 -4.62 -2.05 -2.43
C ARG A 463 -4.98 -0.60 -2.72
N ARG A 464 -4.35 0.35 -2.02
CA ARG A 464 -4.63 1.78 -2.08
C ARG A 464 -3.52 2.55 -2.82
N ALA A 465 -2.45 1.90 -3.27
CA ALA A 465 -1.42 2.52 -4.10
C ALA A 465 -1.77 2.40 -5.60
N THR A 466 -2.26 3.47 -6.24
CA THR A 466 -2.64 3.41 -7.66
C THR A 466 -2.49 4.76 -8.38
N TYR A 467 -2.27 4.71 -9.69
CA TYR A 467 -2.53 5.86 -10.57
C TYR A 467 -3.99 5.81 -11.02
N LEU A 468 -4.54 6.95 -11.45
CA LEU A 468 -5.92 7.02 -11.98
C LEU A 468 -6.94 6.43 -10.99
N PRO A 469 -7.00 6.91 -9.75
CA PRO A 469 -7.79 6.28 -8.68
C PRO A 469 -9.29 6.17 -8.98
N LEU A 470 -9.84 7.02 -9.86
CA LEU A 470 -11.25 6.96 -10.27
C LEU A 470 -11.58 5.71 -11.12
N ASP A 471 -10.59 5.02 -11.67
CA ASP A 471 -10.78 3.75 -12.38
C ASP A 471 -11.00 2.58 -11.40
N CYS A 472 -10.65 2.75 -10.12
CA CYS A 472 -10.66 1.70 -9.10
C CYS A 472 -11.54 2.03 -7.88
N PHE A 473 -11.75 3.31 -7.60
CA PHE A 473 -12.40 3.79 -6.39
C PHE A 473 -13.52 4.78 -6.70
N GLN A 474 -14.58 4.70 -5.89
CA GLN A 474 -15.58 5.77 -5.83
C GLN A 474 -14.92 7.06 -5.34
N LYS A 475 -15.47 8.19 -5.78
CA LYS A 475 -14.90 9.54 -5.58
C LYS A 475 -14.81 9.92 -4.09
N ASP A 476 -15.72 9.42 -3.26
CA ASP A 476 -15.76 9.60 -1.80
C ASP A 476 -14.52 9.03 -1.10
N TRP A 477 -13.96 7.92 -1.58
CA TRP A 477 -12.71 7.38 -1.05
C TRP A 477 -11.46 8.21 -1.36
N ILE A 478 -11.58 9.26 -2.18
CA ILE A 478 -10.48 10.09 -2.63
C ILE A 478 -10.63 11.50 -2.06
N THR A 479 -9.62 11.97 -1.33
CA THR A 479 -9.63 13.32 -0.76
C THR A 479 -9.57 14.39 -1.86
N PRO A 480 -10.35 15.49 -1.76
CA PRO A 480 -10.17 16.64 -2.64
C PRO A 480 -8.78 17.26 -2.48
N THR A 481 -8.11 17.55 -3.61
CA THR A 481 -6.72 18.01 -3.60
C THR A 481 -6.60 19.52 -3.64
N ALA A 482 -7.22 20.20 -4.61
CA ALA A 482 -7.18 21.66 -4.76
C ALA A 482 -8.28 22.17 -5.69
N ASP A 483 -8.73 23.42 -5.49
CA ASP A 483 -9.58 24.12 -6.45
C ASP A 483 -8.70 24.89 -7.45
N GLU A 484 -8.42 24.29 -8.61
CA GLU A 484 -7.47 24.85 -9.57
C GLU A 484 -8.09 25.96 -10.43
N LYS A 485 -7.40 27.10 -10.53
CA LYS A 485 -7.76 28.22 -11.42
C LYS A 485 -6.75 28.42 -12.55
N GLY A 486 -7.20 28.90 -13.69
CA GLY A 486 -6.37 29.28 -14.84
C GLY A 486 -5.96 28.15 -15.78
N PHE A 487 -6.31 26.89 -15.47
CA PHE A 487 -6.09 25.75 -16.36
C PHE A 487 -7.33 24.83 -16.45
N ARG A 488 -7.49 23.87 -15.52
CA ARG A 488 -8.64 22.96 -15.53
C ARG A 488 -9.91 23.56 -14.93
N ASN A 489 -9.78 24.67 -14.21
CA ASN A 489 -10.87 25.49 -13.66
C ASN A 489 -11.93 24.68 -12.89
N GLN A 490 -11.48 23.73 -12.06
CA GLN A 490 -12.33 22.81 -11.33
C GLN A 490 -11.68 22.35 -10.02
N LEU A 491 -12.49 21.82 -9.10
CA LEU A 491 -12.01 21.08 -7.94
C LEU A 491 -11.41 19.75 -8.39
N LEU A 492 -10.11 19.57 -8.15
CA LEU A 492 -9.40 18.34 -8.45
C LEU A 492 -9.65 17.33 -7.33
N GLN A 493 -10.32 16.23 -7.66
CA GLN A 493 -10.54 15.09 -6.79
C GLN A 493 -10.46 13.82 -7.65
N GLY A 494 -9.46 12.98 -7.39
CA GLY A 494 -9.15 11.82 -8.24
C GLY A 494 -8.35 12.12 -9.51
N PHE A 495 -8.00 13.39 -9.74
CA PHE A 495 -7.07 13.81 -10.79
C PHE A 495 -5.80 14.38 -10.15
N VAL A 496 -4.64 14.05 -10.71
CA VAL A 496 -3.34 14.54 -10.21
C VAL A 496 -3.29 16.06 -10.22
N HIS A 497 -2.81 16.66 -9.13
CA HIS A 497 -2.65 18.09 -8.98
C HIS A 497 -1.60 18.65 -9.96
N ASP A 498 -0.48 17.97 -10.13
CA ASP A 498 0.58 18.40 -11.03
C ASP A 498 0.09 18.52 -12.48
N GLN A 499 0.19 19.72 -13.06
CA GLN A 499 -0.32 20.01 -14.40
C GLN A 499 0.44 19.23 -15.48
N GLY A 500 1.75 19.02 -15.28
CA GLY A 500 2.58 18.30 -16.22
C GLY A 500 2.24 16.81 -16.27
N ALA A 501 2.02 16.17 -15.12
CA ALA A 501 1.56 14.79 -15.01
C ALA A 501 0.13 14.62 -15.54
N ALA A 502 -0.75 15.61 -15.28
CA ALA A 502 -2.10 15.61 -15.84
C ALA A 502 -2.07 15.59 -17.38
N MET A 503 -1.16 16.35 -18.00
CA MET A 503 -0.96 16.34 -19.46
C MET A 503 -0.31 15.07 -20.02
N LEU A 504 0.20 14.18 -19.16
CA LEU A 504 0.59 12.81 -19.51
C LEU A 504 -0.56 11.79 -19.36
N GLY A 505 -1.79 12.28 -19.15
CA GLY A 505 -2.96 11.44 -18.88
C GLY A 505 -3.05 10.98 -17.43
N GLY A 506 -2.46 11.74 -16.49
CA GLY A 506 -2.47 11.41 -15.05
C GLY A 506 -1.36 10.48 -14.58
N VAL A 507 -0.57 9.92 -15.50
CA VAL A 507 0.53 8.99 -15.20
C VAL A 507 1.87 9.66 -15.50
N GLY A 508 2.41 10.38 -14.52
CA GLY A 508 3.74 11.00 -14.61
C GLY A 508 4.77 10.28 -13.75
N GLY A 509 6.04 10.30 -14.17
CA GLY A 509 7.13 9.77 -13.32
C GLY A 509 7.41 10.62 -12.08
N HIS A 510 7.06 11.91 -12.13
CA HIS A 510 7.32 12.87 -11.05
C HIS A 510 6.12 13.04 -10.10
N ALA A 511 4.91 12.68 -10.52
CA ALA A 511 3.64 12.85 -9.80
C ALA A 511 2.52 11.99 -10.45
N GLY A 512 1.43 11.75 -9.72
CA GLY A 512 0.24 11.06 -10.24
C GLY A 512 -0.17 9.81 -9.47
N LEU A 513 0.66 9.33 -8.56
CA LEU A 513 0.29 8.24 -7.67
C LEU A 513 -0.65 8.78 -6.58
N PHE A 514 -1.69 8.01 -6.27
CA PHE A 514 -2.54 8.16 -5.11
C PHE A 514 -2.26 7.01 -4.15
N CYS A 515 -2.25 7.30 -2.84
CA CYS A 515 -1.97 6.32 -1.82
C CYS A 515 -2.62 6.67 -0.48
N ASN A 516 -2.78 5.69 0.40
CA ASN A 516 -2.99 5.93 1.83
C ASN A 516 -1.66 5.80 2.61
N ALA A 517 -1.66 6.18 3.89
CA ALA A 517 -0.43 6.19 4.68
C ALA A 517 0.12 4.79 4.98
N THR A 518 -0.75 3.77 5.04
CA THR A 518 -0.37 2.40 5.41
C THR A 518 0.34 1.68 4.26
N ASP A 519 -0.17 1.79 3.04
CA ASP A 519 0.45 1.19 1.86
C ASP A 519 1.77 1.89 1.53
N LEU A 520 1.81 3.22 1.69
CA LEU A 520 3.06 3.96 1.52
C LEU A 520 4.10 3.58 2.57
N ALA A 521 3.70 3.32 3.82
CA ALA A 521 4.61 2.78 4.84
C ALA A 521 5.15 1.40 4.44
N SER A 522 4.33 0.57 3.78
CA SER A 522 4.77 -0.75 3.28
C SER A 522 5.77 -0.64 2.11
N ILE A 523 5.64 0.38 1.24
CA ILE A 523 6.67 0.70 0.24
C ILE A 523 7.98 1.13 0.91
N MET A 524 7.91 1.95 1.97
CA MET A 524 9.10 2.33 2.74
C MET A 524 9.72 1.13 3.47
N GLN A 525 8.90 0.19 3.94
CA GLN A 525 9.34 -1.07 4.54
C GLN A 525 10.09 -1.95 3.54
N LEU A 526 9.63 -2.01 2.29
CA LEU A 526 10.37 -2.67 1.22
C LEU A 526 11.78 -2.09 1.06
N PHE A 527 11.95 -0.76 1.18
CA PHE A 527 13.27 -0.13 1.11
C PHE A 527 14.13 -0.48 2.34
N LEU A 528 13.59 -0.38 3.57
CA LEU A 528 14.32 -0.73 4.79
C LEU A 528 14.75 -2.21 4.81
N ARG A 529 13.90 -3.08 4.28
CA ARG A 529 14.17 -4.51 4.13
C ARG A 529 14.95 -4.85 2.86
N LYS A 530 15.61 -3.86 2.25
CA LYS A 530 16.59 -4.08 1.16
C LYS A 530 16.02 -4.88 -0.01
N GLY A 531 14.77 -4.60 -0.34
CA GLY A 531 14.04 -5.20 -1.45
C GLY A 531 13.35 -6.52 -1.12
N ASP A 532 13.43 -7.01 0.12
CA ASP A 532 12.68 -8.19 0.59
C ASP A 532 11.37 -7.77 1.28
N TYR A 533 10.22 -8.15 0.70
CA TYR A 533 8.92 -7.89 1.31
C TYR A 533 7.91 -8.98 0.95
N ALA A 534 7.07 -9.38 1.92
CA ALA A 534 6.10 -10.46 1.78
C ALA A 534 6.71 -11.75 1.18
N GLY A 535 7.93 -12.09 1.60
CA GLY A 535 8.65 -13.28 1.12
C GLY A 535 9.14 -13.21 -0.33
N MET A 536 9.08 -12.04 -0.98
CA MET A 536 9.50 -11.81 -2.36
C MET A 536 10.67 -10.82 -2.41
N LYS A 537 11.55 -10.99 -3.41
CA LYS A 537 12.68 -10.10 -3.70
C LYS A 537 12.38 -9.20 -4.90
N PHE A 538 12.25 -7.89 -4.67
CA PHE A 538 11.97 -6.91 -5.71
C PHE A 538 13.23 -6.25 -6.28
N PHE A 539 14.27 -6.07 -5.47
CA PHE A 539 15.60 -5.60 -5.88
C PHE A 539 16.64 -6.07 -4.85
N ASP A 540 17.91 -6.08 -5.23
CA ASP A 540 18.99 -6.46 -4.32
C ASP A 540 19.42 -5.35 -3.35
N GLU A 541 20.10 -5.76 -2.27
CA GLU A 541 20.63 -4.86 -1.25
C GLU A 541 21.59 -3.82 -1.84
N LYS A 542 22.46 -4.25 -2.77
CA LYS A 542 23.41 -3.36 -3.45
C LYS A 542 22.70 -2.24 -4.22
N THR A 543 21.52 -2.51 -4.77
CA THR A 543 20.72 -1.52 -5.48
C THR A 543 20.20 -0.45 -4.53
N ILE A 544 19.57 -0.80 -3.40
CA ILE A 544 19.07 0.22 -2.47
C ILE A 544 20.23 1.02 -1.84
N ASP A 545 21.35 0.37 -1.55
CA ASP A 545 22.55 1.03 -1.04
C ASP A 545 23.08 2.05 -2.07
N GLU A 546 23.14 1.68 -3.35
CA GLU A 546 23.57 2.59 -4.43
C GLU A 546 22.60 3.76 -4.60
N PHE A 547 21.28 3.54 -4.49
CA PHE A 547 20.29 4.59 -4.72
C PHE A 547 20.13 5.54 -3.52
N THR A 548 20.34 5.04 -2.31
CA THR A 548 20.21 5.84 -1.08
C THR A 548 21.52 6.50 -0.66
N LYS A 549 22.69 6.07 -1.17
CA LYS A 549 23.96 6.75 -0.87
C LYS A 549 24.02 8.17 -1.46
N GLN A 550 24.87 9.02 -0.89
CA GLN A 550 25.13 10.35 -1.40
C GLN A 550 25.83 10.22 -2.76
N GLN A 551 25.25 10.78 -3.81
CA GLN A 551 25.77 10.59 -5.17
C GLN A 551 26.98 11.47 -5.47
N PHE A 552 27.02 12.68 -4.91
CA PHE A 552 28.08 13.66 -5.20
C PHE A 552 28.48 14.46 -3.96
N PRO A 553 29.78 14.80 -3.79
CA PRO A 553 30.21 15.73 -2.75
C PRO A 553 29.49 17.08 -2.84
N GLY A 554 29.08 17.64 -1.71
CA GLY A 554 28.34 18.91 -1.66
C GLY A 554 26.86 18.84 -2.07
N ASN A 555 26.39 17.71 -2.60
CA ASN A 555 24.98 17.44 -2.87
C ASN A 555 24.51 16.30 -1.98
N LYS A 556 23.61 16.59 -1.04
CA LYS A 556 23.16 15.59 -0.07
C LYS A 556 22.31 14.46 -0.67
N ARG A 557 21.92 14.51 -1.94
CA ARG A 557 20.89 13.62 -2.47
C ARG A 557 21.36 12.20 -2.80
N GLY A 558 20.44 11.27 -2.62
CA GLY A 558 20.48 9.96 -3.27
C GLY A 558 19.99 10.05 -4.71
N ALA A 559 20.06 8.92 -5.43
CA ALA A 559 19.43 8.79 -6.73
C ALA A 559 17.91 8.65 -6.54
N GLY A 560 17.18 9.76 -6.70
CA GLY A 560 15.73 9.85 -6.50
C GLY A 560 15.28 10.14 -5.07
N PHE A 561 16.16 10.00 -4.07
CA PHE A 561 15.83 10.20 -2.65
C PHE A 561 16.38 11.52 -2.07
N ASP A 562 15.59 12.13 -1.18
CA ASP A 562 16.05 13.13 -0.22
C ASP A 562 16.91 12.45 0.85
N ARG A 563 17.85 13.19 1.42
CA ARG A 563 18.59 12.82 2.63
C ARG A 563 18.65 14.00 3.61
N PRO A 564 18.94 13.75 4.90
CA PRO A 564 19.14 14.80 5.88
C PRO A 564 20.27 15.75 5.49
N SER A 565 20.17 16.97 5.99
CA SER A 565 21.33 17.85 6.16
C SER A 565 21.86 17.68 7.58
N ALA A 566 23.11 18.08 7.83
CA ALA A 566 23.72 17.98 9.16
C ALA A 566 22.91 18.74 10.25
N ALA A 567 22.19 19.79 9.89
CA ALA A 567 21.34 20.57 10.80
C ALA A 567 19.86 20.10 10.83
N GLY A 568 19.50 19.00 10.17
CA GLY A 568 18.11 18.69 9.81
C GLY A 568 17.61 19.61 8.67
N GLY A 569 16.30 19.76 8.52
CA GLY A 569 15.68 20.70 7.56
C GLY A 569 14.21 20.40 7.26
N GLY A 570 13.63 21.10 6.27
CA GLY A 570 12.18 21.08 5.99
C GLY A 570 11.54 19.73 5.62
N THR A 571 12.33 18.67 5.42
CA THR A 571 11.87 17.30 5.18
C THR A 571 12.22 16.32 6.30
N CYS A 572 13.08 16.71 7.24
CA CYS A 572 13.68 15.78 8.19
C CYS A 572 14.16 16.47 9.48
N ASP A 573 13.80 15.92 10.64
CA ASP A 573 14.27 16.40 11.94
C ASP A 573 15.78 16.19 12.13
N LYS A 574 16.40 16.99 13.00
CA LYS A 574 17.83 16.90 13.31
C LYS A 574 18.22 15.60 14.03
N LEU A 575 17.28 14.92 14.70
CA LEU A 575 17.53 13.66 15.39
C LEU A 575 17.58 12.45 14.46
N ALA A 576 17.06 12.58 13.23
CA ALA A 576 17.14 11.52 12.24
C ALA A 576 18.59 11.22 11.85
N SER A 577 18.88 9.94 11.63
CA SER A 577 20.21 9.52 11.24
C SER A 577 20.56 10.02 9.84
N GLN A 578 21.85 10.27 9.59
CA GLN A 578 22.34 10.66 8.25
C GLN A 578 22.23 9.53 7.21
N GLN A 579 21.82 8.32 7.63
CA GLN A 579 21.51 7.19 6.75
C GLN A 579 20.05 7.21 6.28
N SER A 580 19.20 8.00 6.93
CA SER A 580 17.79 8.11 6.57
C SER A 580 17.57 8.76 5.20
N PHE A 581 16.43 8.43 4.60
CA PHE A 581 16.07 8.88 3.27
C PHE A 581 14.54 8.94 3.10
N GLY A 582 14.08 9.67 2.09
CA GLY A 582 12.66 9.80 1.82
C GLY A 582 12.35 10.81 0.73
N HIS A 583 11.13 11.36 0.76
CA HIS A 583 10.73 12.47 -0.10
C HIS A 583 9.48 13.16 0.46
N SER A 584 9.31 14.44 0.15
CA SER A 584 8.08 15.18 0.46
C SER A 584 7.26 15.52 -0.80
N GLY A 585 5.95 15.65 -0.67
CA GLY A 585 5.06 16.02 -1.77
C GLY A 585 4.44 17.40 -1.58
N PHE A 586 4.25 18.11 -2.70
CA PHE A 586 3.68 19.46 -2.71
C PHE A 586 2.28 19.53 -2.08
N THR A 587 1.49 18.45 -2.18
CA THR A 587 0.14 18.32 -1.61
C THR A 587 0.12 18.20 -0.09
N GLY A 588 1.29 18.15 0.57
CA GLY A 588 1.44 18.08 2.02
C GLY A 588 2.01 16.76 2.53
N THR A 589 2.28 15.83 1.63
CA THR A 589 2.69 14.46 1.96
C THR A 589 4.17 14.34 2.30
N LEU A 590 4.53 13.29 3.03
CA LEU A 590 5.90 12.93 3.36
C LEU A 590 5.97 11.42 3.64
N ALA A 591 7.00 10.78 3.09
CA ALA A 591 7.40 9.44 3.47
C ALA A 591 8.91 9.44 3.78
N TRP A 592 9.27 8.89 4.94
CA TRP A 592 10.63 8.90 5.46
C TRP A 592 10.96 7.56 6.09
N ALA A 593 12.18 7.08 5.86
CA ALA A 593 12.70 5.84 6.42
C ALA A 593 14.10 6.05 7.00
N ASP A 594 14.34 5.52 8.20
CA ASP A 594 15.64 5.54 8.87
C ASP A 594 16.16 4.12 9.11
N PRO A 595 17.13 3.64 8.32
CA PRO A 595 17.71 2.32 8.50
C PRO A 595 18.46 2.11 9.82
N LYS A 596 18.98 3.19 10.43
CA LYS A 596 19.78 3.09 11.66
C LYS A 596 18.88 2.74 12.85
N ASP A 597 17.75 3.42 12.94
CA ASP A 597 16.81 3.29 14.07
C ASP A 597 15.60 2.39 13.71
N ASN A 598 15.59 1.82 12.50
CA ASN A 598 14.52 1.02 11.88
C ASN A 598 13.13 1.67 11.99
N VAL A 599 13.03 2.92 11.53
CA VAL A 599 11.83 3.76 11.63
C VAL A 599 11.26 4.08 10.27
N ILE A 600 9.94 4.05 10.17
CA ILE A 600 9.19 4.63 9.05
C ILE A 600 8.23 5.67 9.59
N PHE A 601 8.20 6.82 8.93
CA PHE A 601 7.23 7.88 9.19
C PHE A 601 6.55 8.30 7.89
N VAL A 602 5.21 8.21 7.88
CA VAL A 602 4.37 8.69 6.80
C VAL A 602 3.36 9.69 7.34
N PHE A 603 3.28 10.85 6.67
CA PHE A 603 2.28 11.88 6.90
C PHE A 603 1.63 12.24 5.58
N LEU A 604 0.31 12.07 5.46
CA LEU A 604 -0.46 12.47 4.29
C LEU A 604 -1.51 13.51 4.67
N SER A 605 -1.59 14.59 3.89
CA SER A 605 -2.64 15.58 4.00
C SER A 605 -2.94 16.14 2.61
N ASN A 606 -4.02 16.92 2.50
CA ASN A 606 -4.39 17.70 1.33
C ASN A 606 -4.25 19.19 1.66
N ARG A 607 -3.03 19.63 2.01
CA ARG A 607 -2.78 21.01 2.50
C ARG A 607 -3.06 22.09 1.45
N VAL A 608 -3.03 21.69 0.19
CA VAL A 608 -3.32 22.53 -0.99
C VAL A 608 -4.82 22.66 -1.27
N HIS A 609 -5.67 22.02 -0.46
CA HIS A 609 -7.11 22.18 -0.54
C HIS A 609 -7.58 23.31 0.39
N PRO A 610 -8.41 24.26 -0.11
CA PRO A 610 -8.72 24.49 -1.52
C PRO A 610 -7.62 25.27 -2.25
N ASP A 611 -6.73 25.93 -1.50
CA ASP A 611 -5.75 26.89 -2.00
C ASP A 611 -4.31 26.31 -1.96
N PRO A 612 -3.64 26.15 -3.12
CA PRO A 612 -2.26 25.65 -3.19
C PRO A 612 -1.21 26.59 -2.59
N ASP A 613 -1.55 27.88 -2.39
CA ASP A 613 -0.66 28.87 -1.78
C ASP A 613 -0.67 28.82 -0.24
N ASN A 614 -1.36 27.85 0.37
CA ASN A 614 -1.32 27.62 1.80
C ASN A 614 0.02 26.98 2.25
N TRP A 615 0.88 27.78 2.88
CA TRP A 615 2.21 27.35 3.37
C TRP A 615 2.26 26.98 4.87
N LYS A 616 1.15 27.04 5.59
CA LYS A 616 1.10 26.84 7.05
C LYS A 616 1.69 25.51 7.51
N LEU A 617 1.45 24.41 6.77
CA LEU A 617 2.05 23.10 7.10
C LEU A 617 3.58 23.17 7.23
N ARG A 618 4.24 23.91 6.32
CA ARG A 618 5.69 24.13 6.34
C ARG A 618 6.07 25.12 7.44
N ASP A 619 5.38 26.26 7.49
CA ASP A 619 5.75 27.38 8.36
C ASP A 619 5.60 27.01 9.85
N MET A 620 4.65 26.13 10.16
CA MET A 620 4.43 25.57 11.50
C MET A 620 5.32 24.35 11.80
N SER A 621 6.15 23.89 10.85
CA SER A 621 7.05 22.75 11.02
C SER A 621 6.35 21.45 11.47
N ILE A 622 5.08 21.25 11.10
CA ILE A 622 4.23 20.16 11.62
C ILE A 622 4.87 18.79 11.42
N ARG A 623 5.33 18.48 10.20
CA ARG A 623 5.91 17.18 9.87
C ARG A 623 7.22 16.91 10.62
N THR A 624 8.08 17.93 10.74
CA THR A 624 9.37 17.81 11.45
C THR A 624 9.16 17.76 12.97
N ASN A 625 8.16 18.45 13.51
CA ASN A 625 7.81 18.35 14.93
C ASN A 625 7.25 16.96 15.28
N ILE A 626 6.46 16.36 14.39
CA ILE A 626 6.02 14.97 14.56
C ILE A 626 7.22 14.01 14.50
N GLN A 627 8.14 14.16 13.54
CA GLN A 627 9.38 13.38 13.51
C GLN A 627 10.16 13.53 14.81
N HIS A 628 10.28 14.75 15.33
CA HIS A 628 10.98 15.01 16.58
C HIS A 628 10.41 14.20 17.74
N VAL A 629 9.08 14.19 17.90
CA VAL A 629 8.40 13.37 18.90
C VAL A 629 8.71 11.88 18.73
N ILE A 630 8.70 11.38 17.49
CA ILE A 630 9.02 9.97 17.19
C ILE A 630 10.44 9.63 17.64
N TYR A 631 11.44 10.45 17.26
CA TYR A 631 12.84 10.18 17.65
C TYR A 631 13.09 10.39 19.14
N GLU A 632 12.45 11.36 19.80
CA GLU A 632 12.50 11.49 21.26
C GLU A 632 11.94 10.24 21.95
N ALA A 633 10.80 9.73 21.47
CA ALA A 633 10.18 8.52 22.02
C ALA A 633 11.07 7.28 21.85
N ILE A 634 11.72 7.12 20.69
CA ILE A 634 12.66 6.03 20.44
C ILE A 634 13.89 6.14 21.35
N ASN A 635 14.48 7.33 21.48
CA ASN A 635 15.65 7.54 22.33
C ASN A 635 15.35 7.34 23.82
N ALA A 636 14.09 7.56 24.23
CA ALA A 636 13.64 7.38 25.61
C ALA A 636 13.06 5.98 25.91
N ARG A 637 13.00 5.07 24.92
CA ARG A 637 12.35 3.76 25.07
C ARG A 637 13.03 2.92 26.14
N LYS A 638 12.23 2.14 26.88
CA LYS A 638 12.74 1.18 27.84
C LYS A 638 13.13 -0.10 27.11
N ASN A 639 14.36 -0.57 27.33
CA ASN A 639 14.83 -1.87 26.82
C ASN A 639 14.15 -3.04 27.52
#